data_AF-A0A8T5RTY1-F1
#
_entry.id   AF-A0A8T5RTY1-F1
#
_cell.length_a   1.000
_cell.length_b   1.000
_cell.length_c   1.000
_cell.angle_alpha   90.00
_cell.angle_beta   90.00
_cell.angle_gamma   90.00
#
_symmetry.space_group_name_H-M   'P 1'
#
loop_
_entity.id
_entity.type
_entity.pdbx_description
1 polymer ?
#
loop_
_entity_poly.entity_id
_entity_poly.type
_entity_poly.pdbx_seq_one_letter_code
_entity_poly.pdbx_strand_id
1 'polypeptide(L)'
;MNNHNHKLITIIALFLFLFGAVYFNQHDNEITNNIGFIDFNIERNLTINDLEDETYFIFGINHIQGLDPHRFFGFNSWVVIDQVFETLYAYNLSDPNLPIIPRLASSKGIWSSDGLNYTIPLNSGIIFHDQTNFDAFAVKWSFERLAYFMNASGNTPEPITPPLFDYLYLWDDGTPIINRTEVVNTNTIKFVLNRPYGAFEGLLCFSGSGIMSPLSTPATEYIDHDTGDFVGTGPFVYDGFLNREELILHAFDNYHQGVANLTHLKFSIIHDSQLRNQALLSGDIDALYNPLDSILETFIEDPMINVESGNSTVTYFISMNNNVINKTIRQAISYAFNYSYFIKDICHNSEGTRLRSPVPEEILYSNGSFEIAEMNITEARKRLIDAGICDYEINADVEWVNAAINNPIATYTYIDLGGLTSQRTGELLNANLERIGIKLNIIMMEWGEFLDTLVFDPDSMHLYCIGERAYYNDPLFYTNLHFSSQSKSNYAQVNDPYLETLLEQGLLETDSSLRELIYDEIQQYLVEELMPYAFCCVTPHHLAYILNVTGFHINPFRKIWFYDVSSEITRPFVDSLAPKMNIIYYDAKVECAMGNLSIKVLISDNVQVDSPVTIDFYYPNGTFIETNYMNWDFGDLYSINWNATSYPTLYGYSFKIYANDTSGNEASIGDYFHIINPVPIPNYLEINPIIIDDTGNEGYTWEEVANEAWCSGSGTITDPYLIENISIDGQGIKSCIEIKYSNKYFIIKNSHFTNSGFTKAGINLYYADNGKIINNNCSQNSLGIYIARGSNFNISNNILIDNTWMGIQLNFWHNNCIITGNIAVNNGQHGIVIGQESYFNIISENLIVNHIYSGILIQGGSKYNIIESNTLYANSWGIWIYNSNNNICEENIIVNSEQEGILIEESNYNRIENNTVYKNKGNGITLQSYDYIEAWCIGNTILKNNISENLKVGIAADRYSIESLIYLNIFIDNNIQAEDNGTNNEWDNGTIGNYWDDYTGVDLNDDGIGDVPYNISGAAGATDNYPIWDDGPDVIPLPEYIENVIDTLLSLEIPEEAHDSMEKAILFLTQAKEKFEIDRIYESFDKIKKSVELLMIVGEMGVDTYEVIDSIMFLVQYIVDQAMIEALETVSEDNKFIIKAVEDYNTALQLIENGIYDEAVKYFKFSLRNIITATATFDIELFI
;
A
#
# COMPACT_ATOMS: atom_id res chain seq x y z
N MET A 1 27.80 43.91 -42.02
CA MET A 1 29.19 43.61 -41.62
C MET A 1 29.09 42.60 -40.50
N ASN A 2 29.01 41.32 -40.88
CA ASN A 2 30.09 40.32 -40.89
C ASN A 2 30.26 39.70 -39.49
N ASN A 3 29.73 38.49 -39.26
CA ASN A 3 30.26 37.18 -39.67
C ASN A 3 31.56 36.80 -38.95
N HIS A 4 31.43 35.87 -38.01
CA HIS A 4 32.21 34.64 -37.83
C HIS A 4 32.35 34.33 -36.34
N ASN A 5 31.63 33.31 -35.85
CA ASN A 5 32.11 32.37 -34.80
C ASN A 5 31.11 31.25 -34.39
N HIS A 6 29.95 31.09 -35.05
CA HIS A 6 29.03 29.98 -34.75
C HIS A 6 29.18 28.71 -35.61
N LYS A 7 30.31 28.51 -36.31
CA LYS A 7 30.52 27.33 -37.20
C LYS A 7 31.62 26.36 -36.78
N LEU A 8 32.25 26.53 -35.62
CA LEU A 8 33.34 25.63 -35.17
C LEU A 8 32.93 24.65 -34.05
N ILE A 9 31.84 24.91 -33.33
CA ILE A 9 31.40 24.04 -32.21
C ILE A 9 30.41 22.96 -32.68
N THR A 10 29.63 23.22 -33.74
CA THR A 10 28.67 22.24 -34.29
C THR A 10 29.33 21.18 -35.20
N ILE A 11 30.56 21.42 -35.68
CA ILE A 11 31.29 20.48 -36.56
C ILE A 11 32.12 19.46 -35.75
N ILE A 12 32.39 19.72 -34.47
CA ILE A 12 33.09 18.78 -33.57
C ILE A 12 32.08 17.80 -32.91
N ALA A 13 30.83 18.23 -32.69
CA ALA A 13 29.77 17.36 -32.17
C ALA A 13 29.24 16.35 -33.21
N LEU A 14 29.34 16.64 -34.51
CA LEU A 14 28.91 15.73 -35.59
C LEU A 14 30.00 14.73 -36.05
N PHE A 15 31.25 14.88 -35.61
CA PHE A 15 32.35 13.96 -35.95
C PHE A 15 32.60 12.87 -34.91
N LEU A 16 31.98 12.97 -33.72
CA LEU A 16 32.09 11.97 -32.64
C LEU A 16 30.91 10.99 -32.59
N PHE A 17 29.86 11.19 -33.40
CA PHE A 17 28.67 10.34 -33.46
C PHE A 17 28.65 9.32 -34.62
N LEU A 18 29.75 9.19 -35.37
CA LEU A 18 29.78 8.40 -36.62
C LEU A 18 30.89 7.33 -36.72
N PHE A 19 31.51 6.93 -35.59
CA PHE A 19 32.56 5.89 -35.58
C PHE A 19 32.52 4.93 -34.36
N GLY A 20 31.33 4.64 -33.82
CA GLY A 20 31.14 3.66 -32.73
C GLY A 20 30.35 2.41 -33.11
N ALA A 21 29.82 2.33 -34.33
CA ALA A 21 29.17 1.14 -34.87
C ALA A 21 29.80 0.82 -36.23
N VAL A 22 30.01 -0.46 -36.52
CA VAL A 22 30.82 -1.02 -37.62
C VAL A 22 32.31 -1.19 -37.27
N TYR A 23 32.60 -2.07 -36.31
CA TYR A 23 33.72 -3.02 -36.38
C TYR A 23 33.53 -4.01 -35.23
N PHE A 24 32.88 -5.15 -35.50
CA PHE A 24 33.21 -6.47 -34.95
C PHE A 24 32.10 -7.45 -35.33
N ASN A 25 32.27 -8.08 -36.49
CA ASN A 25 31.86 -9.46 -36.67
C ASN A 25 32.77 -10.15 -37.69
N GLN A 26 33.33 -11.28 -37.28
CA GLN A 26 34.00 -12.36 -38.03
C GLN A 26 35.42 -12.13 -38.59
N HIS A 27 36.44 -12.63 -37.88
CA HIS A 27 37.13 -13.89 -38.22
C HIS A 27 38.25 -14.27 -37.22
N ASP A 28 38.04 -15.42 -36.56
CA ASP A 28 38.98 -16.51 -36.25
C ASP A 28 40.23 -16.36 -35.39
N ASN A 29 40.17 -17.11 -34.27
CA ASN A 29 41.05 -18.20 -33.82
C ASN A 29 42.56 -18.00 -33.62
N GLU A 30 42.99 -18.55 -32.48
CA GLU A 30 44.37 -18.77 -31.97
C GLU A 30 45.08 -17.56 -31.36
N ILE A 31 44.97 -17.43 -30.03
CA ILE A 31 46.09 -17.61 -29.09
C ILE A 31 45.48 -17.96 -27.72
N THR A 32 45.65 -19.22 -27.35
CA THR A 32 45.48 -19.75 -26.01
C THR A 32 46.72 -19.44 -25.15
N ASN A 33 46.47 -19.37 -23.84
CA ASN A 33 47.38 -19.59 -22.71
C ASN A 33 47.95 -18.38 -21.95
N ASN A 34 47.62 -18.42 -20.65
CA ASN A 34 48.29 -17.82 -19.50
C ASN A 34 48.03 -16.36 -19.18
N ILE A 35 46.92 -16.09 -18.47
CA ILE A 35 46.93 -15.36 -17.19
C ILE A 35 45.91 -16.03 -16.27
N GLY A 36 46.34 -16.44 -15.08
CA GLY A 36 45.64 -17.38 -14.21
C GLY A 36 44.30 -16.89 -13.66
N PHE A 37 43.30 -17.75 -13.79
CA PHE A 37 42.09 -17.72 -12.98
C PHE A 37 42.46 -18.02 -11.52
N ILE A 38 42.04 -17.13 -10.62
CA ILE A 38 41.83 -17.45 -9.22
C ILE A 38 40.38 -17.93 -9.16
N ASP A 39 40.20 -19.24 -8.93
CA ASP A 39 38.90 -19.83 -8.62
C ASP A 39 38.34 -19.18 -7.35
N PHE A 40 37.23 -18.47 -7.47
CA PHE A 40 36.27 -18.26 -6.39
C PHE A 40 35.06 -19.15 -6.67
N ASN A 41 35.28 -20.47 -6.64
CA ASN A 41 34.21 -21.42 -6.35
C ASN A 41 34.22 -21.64 -4.84
N ILE A 42 33.51 -20.77 -4.11
CA ILE A 42 32.92 -21.19 -2.84
C ILE A 42 31.51 -21.65 -3.21
N GLU A 43 31.40 -22.92 -3.58
CA GLU A 43 30.12 -23.63 -3.43
C GLU A 43 29.84 -23.66 -1.93
N ARG A 44 29.00 -22.74 -1.43
CA ARG A 44 28.28 -22.95 -0.17
C ARG A 44 27.25 -24.04 -0.48
N ASN A 45 27.64 -25.30 -0.29
CA ASN A 45 26.68 -26.36 -0.05
C ASN A 45 26.03 -26.07 1.30
N LEU A 46 24.99 -25.24 1.31
CA LEU A 46 24.07 -25.14 2.44
C LEU A 46 23.28 -26.45 2.43
N THR A 47 23.49 -27.25 3.47
CA THR A 47 22.64 -28.40 3.74
C THR A 47 21.43 -27.91 4.53
N ILE A 48 20.30 -28.62 4.47
CA ILE A 48 19.05 -28.31 5.20
C ILE A 48 19.25 -28.05 6.72
N ASN A 49 20.42 -28.39 7.28
CA ASN A 49 20.78 -28.12 8.67
C ASN A 49 21.36 -26.71 8.93
N ASP A 50 21.58 -25.87 7.90
CA ASP A 50 22.17 -24.53 8.09
C ASP A 50 21.11 -23.42 8.29
N LEU A 51 19.81 -23.75 8.26
CA LEU A 51 18.69 -22.84 8.52
C LEU A 51 18.22 -22.85 10.01
N GLU A 52 18.88 -23.59 10.90
CA GLU A 52 18.44 -23.75 12.30
C GLU A 52 18.79 -22.56 13.24
N ASP A 53 19.48 -21.50 12.75
CA ASP A 53 20.09 -20.48 13.64
C ASP A 53 19.66 -19.01 13.35
N GLU A 54 18.62 -18.76 12.56
CA GLU A 54 18.07 -17.39 12.46
C GLU A 54 17.17 -17.10 13.66
N THR A 55 17.36 -15.95 14.32
CA THR A 55 16.70 -15.65 15.60
C THR A 55 16.18 -14.22 15.65
N TYR A 56 14.90 -14.05 16.02
CA TYR A 56 14.34 -12.71 16.26
C TYR A 56 14.83 -12.13 17.59
N PHE A 57 15.27 -10.87 17.55
CA PHE A 57 15.22 -9.99 18.71
C PHE A 57 13.88 -9.25 18.73
N ILE A 58 13.10 -9.40 19.79
CA ILE A 58 11.74 -8.87 19.90
C ILE A 58 11.72 -7.67 20.86
N PHE A 59 11.42 -6.50 20.33
CA PHE A 59 11.28 -5.26 21.08
C PHE A 59 9.80 -4.90 21.29
N GLY A 60 9.36 -4.81 22.54
CA GLY A 60 7.99 -4.43 22.89
C GLY A 60 7.77 -2.92 22.79
N ILE A 61 6.78 -2.52 22.00
CA ILE A 61 6.43 -1.12 21.75
C ILE A 61 4.91 -0.90 21.93
N ASN A 62 4.46 0.34 22.19
CA ASN A 62 3.04 0.59 22.46
C ASN A 62 2.20 0.71 21.18
N HIS A 63 2.62 1.53 20.21
CA HIS A 63 1.94 1.78 18.94
C HIS A 63 2.91 2.44 17.96
N ILE A 64 2.68 2.30 16.66
CA ILE A 64 3.42 3.01 15.60
C ILE A 64 2.41 3.88 14.85
N GLN A 65 2.67 5.18 14.71
CA GLN A 65 1.75 6.10 14.01
C GLN A 65 1.90 6.05 12.49
N GLY A 66 3.08 5.62 12.03
CA GLY A 66 3.54 5.64 10.65
C GLY A 66 5.05 5.86 10.61
N LEU A 67 5.65 5.71 9.43
CA LEU A 67 7.10 5.49 9.28
C LEU A 67 7.76 6.39 8.21
N ASP A 68 7.04 7.35 7.64
CA ASP A 68 7.65 8.37 6.77
C ASP A 68 8.42 9.39 7.61
N PRO A 69 9.75 9.56 7.41
CA PRO A 69 10.57 10.47 8.20
C PRO A 69 10.16 11.95 8.04
N HIS A 70 9.54 12.35 6.94
CA HIS A 70 9.07 13.72 6.73
C HIS A 70 7.64 13.98 7.24
N ARG A 71 7.00 12.98 7.86
CA ARG A 71 5.65 13.09 8.41
C ARG A 71 5.56 12.76 9.89
N PHE A 72 6.24 11.72 10.36
CA PHE A 72 6.04 11.21 11.72
C PHE A 72 7.23 11.54 12.63
N PHE A 73 6.91 12.02 13.83
CA PHE A 73 7.88 12.46 14.84
C PHE A 73 7.65 11.89 16.26
N GLY A 74 6.71 10.94 16.36
CA GLY A 74 6.44 10.21 17.59
C GLY A 74 7.63 9.35 18.01
N PHE A 75 7.86 9.21 19.32
CA PHE A 75 8.95 8.38 19.85
C PHE A 75 8.95 6.98 19.26
N ASN A 76 7.81 6.29 19.26
CA ASN A 76 7.72 4.91 18.80
C ASN A 76 8.02 4.77 17.30
N SER A 77 7.50 5.67 16.47
CA SER A 77 7.81 5.72 15.04
C SER A 77 9.31 5.91 14.80
N TRP A 78 9.97 6.78 15.56
CA TRP A 78 11.41 7.00 15.43
C TRP A 78 12.28 5.83 15.81
N VAL A 79 11.86 5.04 16.80
CA VAL A 79 12.59 3.81 17.14
C VAL A 79 12.72 2.91 15.92
N VAL A 80 11.73 2.91 15.00
CA VAL A 80 11.79 2.15 13.74
C VAL A 80 12.44 2.94 12.61
N ILE A 81 12.02 4.20 12.38
CA ILE A 81 12.53 5.06 11.30
C ILE A 81 14.05 5.16 11.33
N ASP A 82 14.63 5.34 12.53
CA ASP A 82 16.08 5.49 12.67
C ASP A 82 16.82 4.25 12.17
N GLN A 83 16.22 3.04 12.22
CA GLN A 83 16.86 1.78 11.79
C GLN A 83 16.92 1.61 10.27
N VAL A 84 15.98 2.23 9.56
CA VAL A 84 15.84 2.11 8.10
C VAL A 84 16.50 3.30 7.40
N PHE A 85 16.28 4.52 7.91
CA PHE A 85 16.75 5.76 7.28
C PHE A 85 17.92 6.38 8.04
N GLU A 86 18.92 6.84 7.31
CA GLU A 86 20.06 7.57 7.88
C GLU A 86 20.07 9.03 7.48
N THR A 87 20.64 9.85 8.35
CA THR A 87 20.86 11.29 8.17
C THR A 87 22.29 11.57 7.70
N LEU A 88 22.58 12.81 7.28
CA LEU A 88 23.95 13.20 6.90
C LEU A 88 24.95 13.12 8.06
N TYR A 89 24.50 13.51 9.25
CA TYR A 89 25.23 13.41 10.50
C TYR A 89 24.41 12.66 11.54
N ALA A 90 25.07 12.09 12.55
CA ALA A 90 24.43 11.46 13.70
C ALA A 90 25.08 11.93 14.99
N TYR A 91 24.49 11.61 16.14
CA TYR A 91 25.16 11.75 17.43
C TYR A 91 25.87 10.45 17.78
N ASN A 92 27.04 10.54 18.40
CA ASN A 92 27.66 9.38 19.02
C ASN A 92 26.90 9.00 20.31
N LEU A 93 26.01 8.02 20.22
CA LEU A 93 25.15 7.61 21.33
C LEU A 93 25.91 6.94 22.49
N SER A 94 27.12 6.43 22.23
CA SER A 94 27.98 5.84 23.27
C SER A 94 28.70 6.87 24.15
N ASP A 95 28.68 8.16 23.75
CA ASP A 95 29.28 9.26 24.49
C ASP A 95 28.17 10.12 25.11
N PRO A 96 28.17 10.33 26.45
CA PRO A 96 27.15 11.14 27.11
C PRO A 96 27.10 12.60 26.63
N ASN A 97 28.18 13.13 26.03
CA ASN A 97 28.21 14.48 25.48
C ASN A 97 27.59 14.58 24.08
N LEU A 98 27.26 13.44 23.46
CA LEU A 98 26.59 13.35 22.17
C LEU A 98 27.24 14.23 21.09
N PRO A 99 28.54 14.06 20.80
CA PRO A 99 29.19 14.80 19.73
C PRO A 99 28.61 14.40 18.36
N ILE A 100 28.47 15.39 17.48
CA ILE A 100 28.07 15.18 16.08
C ILE A 100 29.18 14.44 15.33
N ILE A 101 28.82 13.33 14.69
CA ILE A 101 29.68 12.49 13.86
C ILE A 101 29.13 12.39 12.42
N PRO A 102 29.99 12.27 11.39
CA PRO A 102 29.56 11.96 10.03
C PRO A 102 28.88 10.58 9.96
N ARG A 103 27.78 10.49 9.19
CA ARG A 103 27.08 9.23 8.91
C ARG A 103 27.07 8.94 7.41
N LEU A 104 26.18 9.59 6.66
CA LEU A 104 26.22 9.58 5.19
C LEU A 104 27.22 10.61 4.63
N ALA A 105 27.51 11.66 5.41
CA ALA A 105 28.64 12.53 5.15
C ALA A 105 29.97 11.81 5.42
N SER A 106 31.01 12.12 4.64
CA SER A 106 32.37 11.59 4.85
C SER A 106 33.16 12.40 5.87
N SER A 107 32.81 13.66 6.08
CA SER A 107 33.37 14.54 7.11
C SER A 107 32.39 15.68 7.43
N LYS A 108 32.68 16.46 8.47
CA LYS A 108 32.01 17.75 8.68
C LYS A 108 32.16 18.64 7.43
N GLY A 109 31.12 19.42 7.17
CA GLY A 109 31.07 20.36 6.06
C GLY A 109 31.88 21.64 6.33
N ILE A 110 31.93 22.49 5.31
CA ILE A 110 32.66 23.76 5.35
C ILE A 110 31.65 24.90 5.20
N TRP A 111 31.64 25.79 6.19
CA TRP A 111 30.88 27.04 6.17
C TRP A 111 31.57 28.11 5.31
N SER A 112 30.80 28.87 4.55
CA SER A 112 31.25 30.14 3.99
C SER A 112 31.43 31.19 5.09
N SER A 113 32.26 32.20 4.85
CA SER A 113 32.58 33.25 5.83
C SER A 113 31.38 34.09 6.27
N ASP A 114 30.30 34.09 5.49
CA ASP A 114 29.04 34.78 5.80
C ASP A 114 28.02 33.88 6.52
N GLY A 115 28.33 32.59 6.75
CA GLY A 115 27.43 31.63 7.42
C GLY A 115 26.23 31.19 6.58
N LEU A 116 26.18 31.52 5.28
CA LEU A 116 25.02 31.24 4.42
C LEU A 116 25.15 29.98 3.57
N ASN A 117 26.35 29.43 3.40
CA ASN A 117 26.58 28.26 2.58
C ASN A 117 27.30 27.19 3.40
N TYR A 118 26.73 25.99 3.43
CA TYR A 118 27.35 24.84 4.08
C TYR A 118 27.55 23.71 3.06
N THR A 119 28.82 23.39 2.77
CA THR A 119 29.19 22.40 1.75
C THR A 119 29.67 21.11 2.41
N ILE A 120 29.00 20.00 2.15
CA ILE A 120 29.22 18.71 2.80
C ILE A 120 29.75 17.68 1.79
N PRO A 121 30.90 17.05 2.06
CA PRO A 121 31.36 15.90 1.26
C PRO A 121 30.65 14.61 1.70
N LEU A 122 30.16 13.82 0.75
CA LEU A 122 29.40 12.59 0.99
C LEU A 122 30.28 11.34 0.84
N ASN A 123 29.95 10.28 1.57
CA ASN A 123 30.56 8.96 1.37
C ASN A 123 30.18 8.39 0.01
N SER A 124 31.12 7.72 -0.65
CA SER A 124 30.91 7.08 -1.95
C SER A 124 30.72 5.57 -1.80
N GLY A 125 29.90 4.97 -2.66
CA GLY A 125 29.69 3.51 -2.69
C GLY A 125 28.68 3.00 -1.66
N ILE A 126 27.93 3.90 -1.02
CA ILE A 126 26.75 3.55 -0.22
C ILE A 126 25.60 3.26 -1.19
N ILE A 127 24.83 2.23 -0.90
CA ILE A 127 23.62 1.86 -1.63
C ILE A 127 22.41 1.93 -0.70
N PHE A 128 21.25 2.22 -1.28
CA PHE A 128 19.95 2.07 -0.63
C PHE A 128 19.56 0.59 -0.60
N HIS A 129 18.54 0.26 0.20
CA HIS A 129 17.98 -1.11 0.28
C HIS A 129 17.46 -1.61 -1.08
N ASP A 130 17.01 -0.71 -1.98
CA ASP A 130 16.59 -1.02 -3.35
C ASP A 130 17.74 -1.17 -4.37
N GLN A 131 18.97 -1.30 -3.88
CA GLN A 131 20.20 -1.42 -4.67
C GLN A 131 20.59 -0.17 -5.48
N THR A 132 19.85 0.95 -5.37
CA THR A 132 20.25 2.22 -5.99
C THR A 132 21.39 2.88 -5.21
N ASN A 133 22.17 3.74 -5.89
CA ASN A 133 23.29 4.44 -5.24
C ASN A 133 22.80 5.63 -4.42
N PHE A 134 23.35 5.79 -3.22
CA PHE A 134 23.28 7.03 -2.46
C PHE A 134 24.25 8.07 -3.05
N ASP A 135 23.73 9.26 -3.37
CA ASP A 135 24.51 10.38 -3.88
C ASP A 135 23.90 11.76 -3.52
N ALA A 136 24.53 12.83 -3.97
CA ALA A 136 24.08 14.19 -3.72
C ALA A 136 22.71 14.52 -4.35
N PHE A 137 22.27 13.80 -5.39
CA PHE A 137 20.95 13.98 -5.98
C PHE A 137 19.87 13.40 -5.07
N ALA A 138 20.11 12.25 -4.44
CA ALA A 138 19.20 11.70 -3.43
C ALA A 138 19.05 12.65 -2.23
N VAL A 139 20.15 13.22 -1.73
CA VAL A 139 20.11 14.24 -0.66
C VAL A 139 19.27 15.44 -1.09
N LYS A 140 19.53 15.98 -2.29
CA LYS A 140 18.76 17.11 -2.81
C LYS A 140 17.27 16.77 -2.90
N TRP A 141 16.94 15.59 -3.42
CA TRP A 141 15.57 15.12 -3.57
C TRP A 141 14.85 15.04 -2.21
N SER A 142 15.46 14.45 -1.17
CA SER A 142 14.84 14.34 0.15
C SER A 142 14.53 15.71 0.77
N PHE A 143 15.45 16.67 0.69
CA PHE A 143 15.22 18.02 1.22
C PHE A 143 14.24 18.85 0.38
N GLU A 144 14.18 18.64 -0.94
CA GLU A 144 13.16 19.27 -1.79
C GLU A 144 11.77 18.69 -1.52
N ARG A 145 11.68 17.39 -1.25
CA ARG A 145 10.45 16.72 -0.80
C ARG A 145 9.97 17.28 0.55
N LEU A 146 10.86 17.42 1.53
CA LEU A 146 10.54 18.08 2.80
C LEU A 146 10.03 19.53 2.58
N ALA A 147 10.72 20.30 1.73
CA ALA A 147 10.32 21.66 1.39
C ALA A 147 8.93 21.72 0.71
N TYR A 148 8.59 20.73 -0.11
CA TYR A 148 7.26 20.62 -0.72
C TYR A 148 6.16 20.47 0.34
N PHE A 149 6.31 19.55 1.30
CA PHE A 149 5.26 19.31 2.30
C PHE A 149 5.04 20.49 3.25
N MET A 150 6.10 21.25 3.56
CA MET A 150 6.01 22.49 4.35
C MET A 150 5.46 23.69 3.55
N ASN A 151 5.07 23.48 2.29
CA ASN A 151 4.69 24.55 1.35
C ASN A 151 5.74 25.66 1.20
N ALA A 152 7.02 25.36 1.40
CA ALA A 152 8.10 26.34 1.32
C ALA A 152 8.23 26.97 -0.08
N SER A 153 7.79 26.27 -1.12
CA SER A 153 7.81 26.73 -2.51
C SER A 153 6.50 27.39 -2.99
N GLY A 154 5.44 27.40 -2.18
CA GLY A 154 4.12 27.91 -2.58
C GLY A 154 3.37 27.05 -3.60
N ASN A 155 3.77 25.79 -3.76
CA ASN A 155 3.24 24.87 -4.78
C ASN A 155 2.17 23.91 -4.21
N THR A 156 1.93 23.91 -2.90
CA THR A 156 0.86 23.12 -2.29
C THR A 156 -0.30 24.03 -1.88
N PRO A 157 -1.57 23.58 -2.04
CA PRO A 157 -2.73 24.38 -1.65
C PRO A 157 -2.77 24.69 -0.15
N GLU A 158 -2.32 23.74 0.69
CA GLU A 158 -2.14 23.88 2.15
C GLU A 158 -0.95 23.02 2.63
N PRO A 159 -0.25 23.39 3.72
CA PRO A 159 0.78 22.55 4.34
C PRO A 159 0.15 21.24 4.82
N ILE A 160 0.78 20.11 4.48
CA ILE A 160 0.33 18.77 4.86
C ILE A 160 1.27 18.14 5.89
N THR A 161 2.31 18.87 6.33
CA THR A 161 3.23 18.49 7.40
C THR A 161 2.63 18.78 8.78
N PRO A 162 3.00 18.00 9.81
CA PRO A 162 2.70 18.38 11.18
C PRO A 162 3.41 19.69 11.56
N PRO A 163 2.82 20.48 12.48
CA PRO A 163 3.37 21.79 12.88
C PRO A 163 4.83 21.79 13.34
N LEU A 164 5.33 20.65 13.85
CA LEU A 164 6.73 20.53 14.28
C LEU A 164 7.73 20.81 13.16
N PHE A 165 7.50 20.34 11.94
CA PHE A 165 8.45 20.53 10.84
C PHE A 165 8.55 22.01 10.46
N ASP A 166 7.42 22.72 10.45
CA ASP A 166 7.40 24.17 10.26
C ASP A 166 8.23 24.87 11.35
N TYR A 167 8.14 24.43 12.61
CA TYR A 167 8.93 25.01 13.71
C TYR A 167 10.44 24.80 13.57
N LEU A 168 10.85 23.65 13.04
CA LEU A 168 12.27 23.29 12.96
C LEU A 168 12.95 23.76 11.67
N TYR A 169 12.20 23.96 10.59
CA TYR A 169 12.73 24.25 9.26
C TYR A 169 12.26 25.58 8.66
N LEU A 170 11.34 26.31 9.31
CA LEU A 170 10.96 27.67 8.95
C LEU A 170 11.37 28.66 10.06
N TRP A 171 11.66 29.89 9.66
CA TRP A 171 11.69 31.05 10.53
C TRP A 171 10.27 31.43 10.96
N ASP A 172 10.14 32.16 12.06
CA ASP A 172 8.85 32.62 12.58
C ASP A 172 8.01 33.43 11.57
N ASP A 173 8.67 34.09 10.62
CA ASP A 173 8.03 34.83 9.51
C ASP A 173 7.59 33.95 8.33
N GLY A 174 7.74 32.62 8.44
CA GLY A 174 7.40 31.62 7.43
C GLY A 174 8.48 31.41 6.36
N THR A 175 9.61 32.13 6.42
CA THR A 175 10.72 31.91 5.49
C THR A 175 11.39 30.56 5.79
N PRO A 176 11.75 29.72 4.81
CA PRO A 176 12.51 28.50 5.09
C PRO A 176 13.91 28.77 5.65
N ILE A 177 14.44 27.91 6.52
CA ILE A 177 15.85 27.97 6.95
C ILE A 177 16.75 27.67 5.75
N ILE A 178 16.48 26.56 5.05
CA ILE A 178 17.15 26.16 3.81
C ILE A 178 16.47 26.86 2.64
N ASN A 179 17.18 27.77 1.98
CA ASN A 179 16.71 28.43 0.76
C ASN A 179 16.64 27.44 -0.42
N ARG A 180 17.71 26.66 -0.60
CA ARG A 180 17.81 25.61 -1.61
C ARG A 180 18.99 24.68 -1.37
N THR A 181 18.92 23.53 -2.02
CA THR A 181 19.96 22.49 -2.00
C THR A 181 20.60 22.36 -3.38
N GLU A 182 21.93 22.48 -3.47
CA GLU A 182 22.70 22.48 -4.71
C GLU A 182 23.65 21.29 -4.80
N VAL A 183 23.52 20.49 -5.85
CA VAL A 183 24.47 19.42 -6.19
C VAL A 183 25.72 20.06 -6.79
N VAL A 184 26.84 20.00 -6.07
CA VAL A 184 28.15 20.49 -6.58
C VAL A 184 28.75 19.42 -7.51
N ASN A 185 28.65 18.16 -7.11
CA ASN A 185 28.93 16.95 -7.89
C ASN A 185 28.28 15.75 -7.18
N THR A 186 28.41 14.53 -7.72
CA THR A 186 27.77 13.31 -7.17
C THR A 186 28.04 13.08 -5.69
N ASN A 187 29.22 13.46 -5.17
CA ASN A 187 29.63 13.18 -3.79
C ASN A 187 29.77 14.48 -2.97
N THR A 188 29.13 15.58 -3.39
CA THR A 188 29.21 16.86 -2.67
C THR A 188 27.92 17.63 -2.82
N ILE A 189 27.30 17.91 -1.68
CA ILE A 189 26.07 18.69 -1.58
C ILE A 189 26.34 20.03 -0.90
N LYS A 190 25.63 21.07 -1.30
CA LYS A 190 25.70 22.39 -0.66
C LYS A 190 24.30 22.86 -0.28
N PHE A 191 24.13 23.20 0.99
CA PHE A 191 22.95 23.88 1.49
C PHE A 191 23.18 25.39 1.45
N VAL A 192 22.23 26.12 0.87
CA VAL A 192 22.20 27.58 0.90
C VAL A 192 21.10 28.00 1.85
N LEU A 193 21.45 28.74 2.90
CA LEU A 193 20.53 29.18 3.94
C LEU A 193 20.02 30.59 3.67
N ASN A 194 18.82 30.91 4.15
CA ASN A 194 18.28 32.28 4.07
C ASN A 194 18.94 33.25 5.06
N ARG A 195 19.41 32.75 6.20
CA ARG A 195 20.14 33.49 7.25
C ARG A 195 21.14 32.53 7.92
N PRO A 196 22.20 33.03 8.58
CA PRO A 196 23.03 32.18 9.44
C PRO A 196 22.16 31.47 10.48
N TYR A 197 22.43 30.20 10.74
CA TYR A 197 21.64 29.39 11.67
C TYR A 197 22.57 28.48 12.47
N GLY A 198 22.83 28.84 13.73
CA GLY A 198 23.84 28.18 14.57
C GLY A 198 23.56 26.69 14.83
N ALA A 199 22.29 26.28 14.78
CA ALA A 199 21.86 24.91 15.05
C ALA A 199 21.83 23.99 13.81
N PHE A 200 22.29 24.47 12.64
CA PHE A 200 22.11 23.74 11.37
C PHE A 200 22.72 22.34 11.36
N GLU A 201 23.92 22.15 11.93
CA GLU A 201 24.54 20.80 12.01
C GLU A 201 23.72 19.84 12.88
N GLY A 202 23.13 20.35 13.97
CA GLY A 202 22.27 19.56 14.85
C GLY A 202 20.95 19.18 14.18
N LEU A 203 20.36 20.10 13.39
CA LEU A 203 19.18 19.85 12.58
C LEU A 203 19.41 18.73 11.55
N LEU A 204 20.61 18.63 10.96
CA LEU A 204 20.98 17.54 10.05
C LEU A 204 21.20 16.18 10.74
N CYS A 205 21.10 16.12 12.08
CA CYS A 205 21.06 14.87 12.85
C CYS A 205 19.63 14.43 13.22
N PHE A 206 18.64 15.29 12.95
CA PHE A 206 17.24 15.03 13.27
C PHE A 206 16.69 13.94 12.34
N SER A 207 15.91 12.99 12.87
CA SER A 207 15.36 11.88 12.06
C SER A 207 14.50 12.36 10.88
N GLY A 208 13.85 13.52 11.01
CA GLY A 208 13.14 14.16 9.91
C GLY A 208 14.03 14.82 8.84
N SER A 209 15.35 14.68 8.92
CA SER A 209 16.34 14.95 7.87
C SER A 209 16.86 13.65 7.22
N GLY A 210 16.19 12.52 7.46
CA GLY A 210 16.58 11.21 6.91
C GLY A 210 16.58 11.20 5.38
N ILE A 211 17.61 10.60 4.78
CA ILE A 211 17.73 10.48 3.33
C ILE A 211 17.02 9.21 2.86
N MET A 212 16.18 9.38 1.85
CA MET A 212 15.31 8.33 1.30
C MET A 212 15.66 8.05 -0.16
N SER A 213 15.38 6.84 -0.65
CA SER A 213 15.53 6.53 -2.08
C SER A 213 14.49 7.31 -2.90
N PRO A 214 14.90 8.02 -3.97
CA PRO A 214 13.95 8.68 -4.88
C PRO A 214 13.01 7.72 -5.62
N LEU A 215 13.30 6.41 -5.64
CA LEU A 215 12.44 5.40 -6.26
C LEU A 215 11.37 4.85 -5.32
N SER A 216 11.51 5.04 -4.01
CA SER A 216 10.62 4.41 -3.03
C SER A 216 9.23 5.03 -2.99
N THR A 217 9.13 6.33 -3.25
CA THR A 217 7.85 7.07 -3.21
C THR A 217 7.94 8.33 -4.06
N PRO A 218 6.83 8.79 -4.68
CA PRO A 218 6.81 10.09 -5.35
C PRO A 218 7.21 11.23 -4.41
N ALA A 219 7.88 12.26 -4.94
CA ALA A 219 8.33 13.42 -4.16
C ALA A 219 7.17 14.25 -3.55
N THR A 220 5.94 13.98 -3.97
CA THR A 220 4.73 14.72 -3.58
C THR A 220 3.77 13.91 -2.71
N GLU A 221 4.12 12.67 -2.40
CA GLU A 221 3.26 11.72 -1.67
C GLU A 221 4.00 11.18 -0.45
N TYR A 222 3.26 10.93 0.63
CA TYR A 222 3.80 10.26 1.81
C TYR A 222 3.87 8.75 1.56
N ILE A 223 4.83 8.07 2.17
CA ILE A 223 4.86 6.60 2.16
C ILE A 223 3.60 6.11 2.89
N ASP A 224 2.84 5.24 2.23
CA ASP A 224 1.74 4.50 2.85
C ASP A 224 2.33 3.51 3.86
N HIS A 225 1.88 3.55 5.12
CA HIS A 225 2.52 2.75 6.15
C HIS A 225 2.10 1.29 6.18
N ASP A 226 1.02 0.91 5.48
CA ASP A 226 0.53 -0.46 5.36
C ASP A 226 1.09 -1.13 4.08
N THR A 227 1.28 -0.37 3.00
CA THR A 227 1.62 -0.90 1.66
C THR A 227 2.88 -0.32 1.01
N GLY A 228 3.50 0.71 1.61
CA GLY A 228 4.61 1.44 1.01
C GLY A 228 5.99 0.87 1.32
N ASP A 229 6.91 1.01 0.36
CA ASP A 229 8.30 0.59 0.50
C ASP A 229 9.13 1.61 1.30
N PHE A 230 9.58 1.22 2.50
CA PHE A 230 10.52 2.00 3.29
C PHE A 230 11.95 1.68 2.87
N VAL A 231 12.48 2.50 1.97
CA VAL A 231 13.82 2.30 1.40
C VAL A 231 14.76 3.39 1.88
N GLY A 232 15.68 3.01 2.77
CA GLY A 232 16.73 3.87 3.27
C GLY A 232 18.12 3.29 3.03
N THR A 233 19.09 3.77 3.80
CA THR A 233 20.51 3.36 3.77
C THR A 233 20.94 2.69 5.07
N GLY A 234 20.00 2.54 6.01
CA GLY A 234 20.24 2.04 7.37
C GLY A 234 20.58 0.56 7.43
N PRO A 235 20.97 0.09 8.64
CA PRO A 235 21.43 -1.28 8.88
C PRO A 235 20.33 -2.32 8.79
N PHE A 236 19.05 -1.93 8.78
CA PHE A 236 17.95 -2.86 8.69
C PHE A 236 17.03 -2.50 7.52
N VAL A 237 16.60 -3.52 6.76
CA VAL A 237 15.62 -3.45 5.68
C VAL A 237 14.23 -3.72 6.26
N TYR A 238 13.21 -3.06 5.73
CA TYR A 238 11.83 -3.25 6.17
C TYR A 238 11.14 -4.40 5.45
N ASP A 239 10.58 -5.35 6.22
CA ASP A 239 9.95 -6.55 5.68
C ASP A 239 8.44 -6.49 5.74
N GLY A 240 7.85 -5.86 6.75
CA GLY A 240 6.39 -5.73 6.76
C GLY A 240 5.82 -5.34 8.10
N PHE A 241 4.52 -5.09 8.09
CA PHE A 241 3.73 -4.73 9.26
C PHE A 241 2.45 -5.61 9.31
N LEU A 242 2.56 -6.74 9.99
CA LEU A 242 1.53 -7.77 10.09
C LEU A 242 0.40 -7.33 11.02
N ASN A 243 -0.83 -7.24 10.50
CA ASN A 243 -2.08 -6.97 11.23
C ASN A 243 -2.04 -5.76 12.18
N ARG A 244 -1.10 -4.84 11.98
CA ARG A 244 -0.78 -3.75 12.90
C ARG A 244 -0.34 -4.18 14.31
N GLU A 245 0.06 -5.44 14.46
CA GLU A 245 0.53 -6.03 15.72
C GLU A 245 2.04 -6.26 15.73
N GLU A 246 2.64 -6.55 14.58
CA GLU A 246 4.07 -6.89 14.50
C GLU A 246 4.74 -6.23 13.29
N LEU A 247 5.83 -5.49 13.52
CA LEU A 247 6.66 -4.95 12.45
C LEU A 247 8.01 -5.68 12.40
N ILE A 248 8.40 -6.14 11.22
CA ILE A 248 9.58 -7.00 11.02
C ILE A 248 10.60 -6.28 10.15
N LEU A 249 11.86 -6.36 10.57
CA LEU A 249 13.04 -5.90 9.84
C LEU A 249 14.13 -7.00 9.86
N HIS A 250 14.94 -7.07 8.80
CA HIS A 250 16.15 -7.90 8.75
C HIS A 250 17.41 -7.07 8.50
N ALA A 251 18.57 -7.64 8.82
CA ALA A 251 19.87 -6.98 8.66
C ALA A 251 20.22 -6.76 7.18
N PHE A 252 20.63 -5.54 6.83
CA PHE A 252 21.07 -5.23 5.48
C PHE A 252 22.51 -5.71 5.24
N ASP A 253 22.67 -6.78 4.47
CA ASP A 253 23.97 -7.40 4.16
C ASP A 253 25.00 -6.43 3.56
N ASN A 254 24.52 -5.44 2.80
CA ASN A 254 25.36 -4.44 2.14
C ASN A 254 25.45 -3.12 2.92
N TYR A 255 25.07 -3.10 4.20
CA TYR A 255 25.18 -1.90 5.03
C TYR A 255 26.63 -1.40 5.07
N HIS A 256 26.81 -0.11 4.83
CA HIS A 256 28.13 0.49 4.56
C HIS A 256 29.09 0.48 5.75
N GLN A 257 28.61 0.18 6.97
CA GLN A 257 29.45 0.00 8.16
C GLN A 257 29.72 -1.49 8.50
N GLY A 258 29.21 -2.42 7.69
CA GLY A 258 29.22 -3.87 7.94
C GLY A 258 27.89 -4.34 8.53
N VAL A 259 27.50 -5.60 8.29
CA VAL A 259 26.20 -6.17 8.70
C VAL A 259 25.93 -5.99 10.20
N ALA A 260 24.67 -5.74 10.56
CA ALA A 260 24.24 -5.65 11.95
C ALA A 260 24.47 -6.98 12.69
N ASN A 261 24.64 -6.89 14.02
CA ASN A 261 24.82 -8.09 14.85
C ASN A 261 23.52 -8.90 15.02
N LEU A 262 22.36 -8.24 14.98
CA LEU A 262 21.05 -8.90 14.93
C LEU A 262 20.74 -9.23 13.48
N THR A 263 20.35 -10.47 13.19
CA THR A 263 19.87 -10.87 11.86
C THR A 263 18.44 -10.39 11.63
N HIS A 264 17.57 -10.53 12.63
CA HIS A 264 16.16 -10.13 12.56
C HIS A 264 15.73 -9.32 13.80
N LEU A 265 15.00 -8.24 13.55
CA LEU A 265 14.46 -7.33 14.55
C LEU A 265 12.94 -7.23 14.38
N LYS A 266 12.20 -7.60 15.42
CA LYS A 266 10.74 -7.55 15.46
C LYS A 266 10.28 -6.55 16.50
N PHE A 267 9.37 -5.66 16.11
CA PHE A 267 8.67 -4.76 17.01
C PHE A 267 7.28 -5.32 17.31
N SER A 268 7.07 -5.81 18.53
CA SER A 268 5.77 -6.31 18.99
C SER A 268 4.95 -5.18 19.62
N ILE A 269 3.79 -4.88 19.04
CA ILE A 269 2.93 -3.76 19.42
C ILE A 269 1.93 -4.23 20.47
N ILE A 270 2.19 -3.84 21.71
CA ILE A 270 1.36 -4.18 22.86
C ILE A 270 0.87 -2.86 23.49
N HIS A 271 -0.35 -2.47 23.12
CA HIS A 271 -0.97 -1.21 23.55
C HIS A 271 -1.10 -1.11 25.08
N ASP A 272 -1.58 -2.18 25.73
CA ASP A 272 -1.73 -2.22 27.17
C ASP A 272 -0.36 -2.27 27.87
N SER A 273 -0.10 -1.29 28.73
CA SER A 273 1.20 -1.18 29.39
C SER A 273 1.44 -2.25 30.44
N GLN A 274 0.41 -2.80 31.08
CA GLN A 274 0.60 -3.91 32.01
C GLN A 274 0.96 -5.19 31.26
N LEU A 275 0.24 -5.50 30.17
CA LEU A 275 0.52 -6.66 29.32
C LEU A 275 1.92 -6.58 28.71
N ARG A 276 2.36 -5.41 28.25
CA ARG A 276 3.71 -5.24 27.69
C ARG A 276 4.82 -5.50 28.72
N ASN A 277 4.63 -5.07 29.97
CA ASN A 277 5.59 -5.35 31.04
C ASN A 277 5.53 -6.82 31.48
N GLN A 278 4.36 -7.45 31.44
CA GLN A 278 4.22 -8.89 31.67
C GLN A 278 4.91 -9.72 30.57
N ALA A 279 4.82 -9.28 29.31
CA ALA A 279 5.47 -9.91 28.17
C ALA A 279 7.00 -10.00 28.34
N LEU A 280 7.64 -9.02 28.99
CA LEU A 280 9.07 -9.11 29.30
C LEU A 280 9.36 -10.14 30.40
N LEU A 281 8.48 -10.25 31.41
CA LEU A 281 8.62 -11.24 32.49
C LEU A 281 8.40 -12.68 32.01
N SER A 282 7.44 -12.88 31.10
CA SER A 282 7.19 -14.18 30.48
C SER A 282 8.27 -14.56 29.47
N GLY A 283 9.05 -13.58 29.01
CA GLY A 283 9.99 -13.74 27.92
C GLY A 283 9.29 -13.82 26.57
N ASP A 284 8.12 -13.22 26.40
CA ASP A 284 7.47 -13.06 25.08
C ASP A 284 8.14 -11.95 24.26
N ILE A 285 8.72 -10.95 24.92
CA ILE A 285 9.59 -9.92 24.33
C ILE A 285 10.97 -9.91 25.02
N ASP A 286 11.99 -9.43 24.33
CA ASP A 286 13.38 -9.42 24.83
C ASP A 286 13.78 -8.08 25.45
N ALA A 287 13.14 -6.99 25.04
CA ALA A 287 13.38 -5.67 25.59
C ALA A 287 12.17 -4.75 25.45
N LEU A 288 12.07 -3.75 26.33
CA LEU A 288 11.11 -2.65 26.20
C LEU A 288 11.67 -1.35 26.78
N TYR A 289 11.22 -0.23 26.22
CA TYR A 289 11.56 1.09 26.70
C TYR A 289 10.52 1.65 27.68
N ASN A 290 11.01 2.29 28.74
CA ASN A 290 10.24 2.85 29.86
C ASN A 290 9.18 1.87 30.41
N PRO A 291 9.63 0.84 31.17
CA PRO A 291 8.76 0.04 32.02
C PRO A 291 7.85 0.88 32.92
N LEU A 292 6.77 0.27 33.41
CA LEU A 292 5.92 0.90 34.42
C LEU A 292 6.72 1.10 35.72
N ASP A 293 6.62 2.28 36.34
CA ASP A 293 7.33 2.54 37.60
C ASP A 293 7.02 1.51 38.69
N SER A 294 5.78 1.01 38.72
CA SER A 294 5.33 -0.02 39.67
C SER A 294 5.97 -1.40 39.48
N ILE A 295 6.63 -1.66 38.34
CA ILE A 295 7.29 -2.94 38.05
C ILE A 295 8.83 -2.82 38.04
N LEU A 296 9.39 -1.61 38.06
CA LEU A 296 10.83 -1.38 37.99
C LEU A 296 11.61 -2.13 39.09
N GLU A 297 11.15 -2.09 40.35
CA GLU A 297 11.80 -2.81 41.45
C GLU A 297 11.79 -4.33 41.20
N THR A 298 10.69 -4.86 40.65
CA THR A 298 10.61 -6.28 40.25
C THR A 298 11.64 -6.62 39.16
N PHE A 299 11.80 -5.77 38.15
CA PHE A 299 12.80 -6.00 37.09
C PHE A 299 14.23 -5.90 37.60
N ILE A 300 14.51 -4.95 38.51
CA ILE A 300 15.84 -4.79 39.12
C ILE A 300 16.20 -6.00 39.99
N GLU A 301 15.21 -6.61 40.66
CA GLU A 301 15.41 -7.80 41.49
C GLU A 301 15.47 -9.11 40.69
N ASP A 302 14.97 -9.13 39.44
CA ASP A 302 14.97 -10.32 38.59
C ASP A 302 16.37 -10.58 38.00
N PRO A 303 17.01 -11.74 38.28
CA PRO A 303 18.35 -12.03 37.79
C PRO A 303 18.41 -12.25 36.27
N MET A 304 17.28 -12.38 35.58
CA MET A 304 17.19 -12.57 34.14
C MET A 304 16.93 -11.26 33.38
N ILE A 305 16.75 -10.13 34.06
CA ILE A 305 16.48 -8.83 33.43
C ILE A 305 17.56 -7.83 33.85
N ASN A 306 18.12 -7.13 32.87
CA ASN A 306 18.94 -5.95 33.08
C ASN A 306 18.06 -4.71 32.94
N VAL A 307 18.22 -3.76 33.86
CA VAL A 307 17.61 -2.44 33.78
C VAL A 307 18.72 -1.40 33.71
N GLU A 308 18.80 -0.70 32.58
CA GLU A 308 19.65 0.47 32.44
C GLU A 308 18.84 1.74 32.68
N SER A 309 19.39 2.65 33.50
CA SER A 309 18.81 3.95 33.81
C SER A 309 19.72 5.06 33.31
N GLY A 310 19.12 6.10 32.73
CA GLY A 310 19.82 7.28 32.22
C GLY A 310 19.04 8.55 32.48
N ASN A 311 19.71 9.69 32.39
CA ASN A 311 19.00 10.97 32.32
C ASN A 311 18.46 11.17 30.90
N SER A 312 17.32 11.86 30.78
CA SER A 312 16.74 12.22 29.48
C SER A 312 16.71 13.73 29.28
N THR A 313 16.38 14.19 28.08
CA THR A 313 16.09 15.62 27.84
C THR A 313 14.65 16.01 28.21
N VAL A 314 13.84 15.10 28.76
CA VAL A 314 12.43 15.39 29.07
C VAL A 314 12.35 16.28 30.30
N THR A 315 11.95 17.54 30.09
CA THR A 315 11.75 18.54 31.14
C THR A 315 10.27 18.74 31.44
N TYR A 316 9.89 18.74 32.71
CA TYR A 316 8.57 19.23 33.15
C TYR A 316 8.69 20.65 33.72
N PHE A 317 7.69 21.47 33.43
CA PHE A 317 7.56 22.82 33.96
C PHE A 317 6.09 23.24 34.08
N ILE A 318 5.82 24.19 34.97
CA ILE A 318 4.54 24.90 35.01
C ILE A 318 4.71 26.22 34.25
N SER A 319 4.00 26.33 33.13
CA SER A 319 3.94 27.55 32.34
C SER A 319 3.09 28.61 33.05
N MET A 320 3.53 29.87 32.99
CA MET A 320 2.80 31.00 33.53
C MET A 320 2.69 32.08 32.46
N ASN A 321 1.47 32.41 32.04
CA ASN A 321 1.25 33.41 31.01
C ASN A 321 1.65 34.82 31.52
N ASN A 322 2.59 35.44 30.80
CA ASN A 322 3.25 36.69 31.19
C ASN A 322 2.36 37.93 30.95
N ASN A 323 1.35 37.84 30.09
CA ASN A 323 0.37 38.90 29.85
C ASN A 323 -0.62 39.02 31.01
N VAL A 324 -1.05 37.89 31.56
CA VAL A 324 -2.12 37.83 32.58
C VAL A 324 -1.59 37.68 34.01
N ILE A 325 -0.43 37.04 34.20
CA ILE A 325 0.20 36.87 35.52
C ILE A 325 1.43 37.77 35.64
N ASN A 326 1.32 38.77 36.52
CA ASN A 326 2.41 39.72 36.78
C ASN A 326 3.70 39.02 37.28
N LYS A 327 4.86 39.55 36.89
CA LYS A 327 6.20 39.08 37.27
C LYS A 327 6.32 38.74 38.77
N THR A 328 5.85 39.61 39.66
CA THR A 328 5.96 39.36 41.11
C THR A 328 5.11 38.17 41.56
N ILE A 329 3.92 37.98 40.98
CA ILE A 329 3.06 36.83 41.28
C ILE A 329 3.73 35.54 40.77
N ARG A 330 4.34 35.55 39.57
CA ARG A 330 5.09 34.39 39.05
C ARG A 330 6.26 33.99 39.95
N GLN A 331 7.01 34.98 40.44
CA GLN A 331 8.08 34.74 41.42
C GLN A 331 7.51 34.15 42.72
N ALA A 332 6.41 34.70 43.26
CA ALA A 332 5.77 34.17 44.46
C ALA A 332 5.24 32.73 44.27
N ILE A 333 4.63 32.42 43.11
CA ILE A 333 4.20 31.08 42.73
C ILE A 333 5.39 30.10 42.75
N SER A 334 6.52 30.50 42.17
CA SER A 334 7.73 29.68 42.11
C SER A 334 8.28 29.36 43.52
N TYR A 335 8.29 30.33 44.45
CA TYR A 335 8.68 30.07 45.85
C TYR A 335 7.60 29.32 46.66
N ALA A 336 6.36 29.21 46.19
CA ALA A 336 5.31 28.53 46.92
C ALA A 336 5.21 27.04 46.58
N PHE A 337 5.68 26.62 45.40
CA PHE A 337 5.51 25.26 44.90
C PHE A 337 6.48 24.24 45.53
N ASN A 338 5.96 23.07 45.89
CA ASN A 338 6.72 21.98 46.48
C ASN A 338 7.34 21.06 45.42
N TYR A 339 8.49 21.46 44.90
CA TYR A 339 9.20 20.73 43.85
C TYR A 339 9.62 19.31 44.26
N SER A 340 10.03 19.07 45.52
CA SER A 340 10.41 17.74 45.98
C SER A 340 9.25 16.75 45.99
N TYR A 341 8.06 17.20 46.39
CA TYR A 341 6.85 16.37 46.34
C TYR A 341 6.40 16.12 44.90
N PHE A 342 6.48 17.12 44.03
CA PHE A 342 6.19 16.94 42.60
C PHE A 342 7.08 15.85 41.98
N ILE A 343 8.40 15.94 42.18
CA ILE A 343 9.37 14.97 41.64
C ILE A 343 9.08 13.57 42.16
N LYS A 344 8.96 13.42 43.48
CA LYS A 344 8.87 12.11 44.11
C LYS A 344 7.50 11.45 43.95
N ASP A 345 6.42 12.20 44.19
CA ASP A 345 5.08 11.63 44.38
C ASP A 345 4.14 11.88 43.18
N ILE A 346 4.39 12.89 42.34
CA ILE A 346 3.56 13.18 41.15
C ILE A 346 4.16 12.57 39.89
N CYS A 347 5.46 12.78 39.66
CA CYS A 347 6.17 12.13 38.56
C CYS A 347 6.50 10.65 38.85
N HIS A 348 6.19 10.15 40.05
CA HIS A 348 6.53 8.80 40.55
C HIS A 348 8.02 8.45 40.40
N ASN A 349 8.88 9.48 40.36
CA ASN A 349 10.24 9.34 39.92
C ASN A 349 11.21 9.69 41.04
N SER A 350 11.56 8.70 41.85
CA SER A 350 12.49 8.87 42.97
C SER A 350 13.92 9.24 42.55
N GLU A 351 14.22 9.07 41.25
CA GLU A 351 15.49 9.39 40.60
C GLU A 351 15.45 10.70 39.79
N GLY A 352 14.28 11.33 39.65
CA GLY A 352 14.11 12.61 38.95
C GLY A 352 14.93 13.73 39.58
N THR A 353 15.53 14.59 38.74
CA THR A 353 16.37 15.68 39.20
C THR A 353 15.67 17.02 39.07
N ARG A 354 15.99 17.94 39.98
CA ARG A 354 15.48 19.31 39.96
C ARG A 354 16.01 20.03 38.72
N LEU A 355 15.11 20.51 37.85
CA LEU A 355 15.50 21.32 36.70
C LEU A 355 15.97 22.70 37.19
N ARG A 356 17.24 23.03 36.92
CA ARG A 356 17.88 24.26 37.43
C ARG A 356 17.92 25.41 36.42
N SER A 357 17.71 25.09 35.15
CA SER A 357 17.69 26.01 34.01
C SER A 357 16.62 25.55 33.01
N PRO A 358 16.06 26.43 32.16
CA PRO A 358 15.21 25.99 31.05
C PRO A 358 15.87 24.89 30.19
N VAL A 359 17.20 24.91 30.07
CA VAL A 359 17.97 23.94 29.30
C VAL A 359 18.46 22.83 30.26
N PRO A 360 18.08 21.55 30.07
CA PRO A 360 18.55 20.44 30.92
C PRO A 360 20.07 20.20 30.73
N GLU A 361 20.73 19.58 31.72
CA GLU A 361 22.20 19.41 31.75
C GLU A 361 22.73 18.58 30.56
N GLU A 362 21.86 17.76 29.98
CA GLU A 362 22.15 16.88 28.86
C GLU A 362 22.21 17.59 27.49
N ILE A 363 21.94 18.89 27.45
CA ILE A 363 21.94 19.71 26.22
C ILE A 363 23.15 20.63 26.18
N LEU A 364 23.70 20.83 24.99
CA LEU A 364 24.81 21.76 24.77
C LEU A 364 24.53 23.14 25.36
N TYR A 365 25.58 23.74 25.94
CA TYR A 365 25.54 25.07 26.56
C TYR A 365 24.59 25.18 27.77
N SER A 366 24.14 24.06 28.35
CA SER A 366 23.40 24.09 29.60
C SER A 366 24.24 24.65 30.74
N ASN A 367 23.62 25.44 31.60
CA ASN A 367 24.21 25.95 32.82
C ASN A 367 23.23 25.84 33.98
N GLY A 368 23.53 24.99 34.96
CA GLY A 368 22.71 24.79 36.15
C GLY A 368 23.14 25.59 37.37
N SER A 369 24.14 26.47 37.26
CA SER A 369 24.80 27.12 38.42
C SER A 369 24.00 28.26 39.08
N PHE A 370 22.81 28.56 38.56
CA PHE A 370 21.95 29.66 38.99
C PHE A 370 21.27 29.45 40.34
N GLU A 371 20.86 30.55 40.96
CA GLU A 371 20.01 30.55 42.14
C GLU A 371 18.56 30.25 41.74
N ILE A 372 18.04 29.10 42.17
CA ILE A 372 16.69 28.64 41.82
C ILE A 372 15.71 28.87 42.98
N ALA A 373 14.42 29.01 42.66
CA ALA A 373 13.40 29.01 43.69
C ALA A 373 13.26 27.63 44.34
N GLU A 374 13.39 27.63 45.66
CA GLU A 374 13.02 26.52 46.55
C GLU A 374 11.77 26.91 47.33
N MET A 375 10.99 25.91 47.76
CA MET A 375 9.76 26.16 48.49
C MET A 375 10.02 26.96 49.78
N ASN A 376 9.60 28.23 49.78
CA ASN A 376 9.71 29.16 50.89
C ASN A 376 8.48 30.07 50.94
N ILE A 377 7.47 29.64 51.70
CA ILE A 377 6.20 30.35 51.86
C ILE A 377 6.40 31.76 52.43
N THR A 378 7.37 31.94 53.32
CA THR A 378 7.66 33.27 53.90
C THR A 378 8.17 34.23 52.81
N GLU A 379 9.09 33.78 51.96
CA GLU A 379 9.61 34.60 50.86
C GLU A 379 8.53 34.88 49.80
N ALA A 380 7.71 33.88 49.46
CA ALA A 380 6.58 34.06 48.54
C ALA A 380 5.60 35.14 49.04
N ARG A 381 5.20 35.09 50.33
CA ARG A 381 4.35 36.11 50.96
C ARG A 381 4.98 37.49 50.99
N LYS A 382 6.27 37.56 51.32
CA LYS A 382 7.03 38.82 51.35
C LYS A 382 7.01 39.51 49.99
N ARG A 383 7.22 38.77 48.90
CA ARG A 383 7.15 39.31 47.53
C ARG A 383 5.78 39.90 47.20
N LEU A 384 4.70 39.23 47.61
CA LEU A 384 3.33 39.74 47.42
C LEU A 384 3.08 41.03 48.22
N ILE A 385 3.57 41.10 49.47
CA ILE A 385 3.48 42.32 50.31
C ILE A 385 4.30 43.46 49.70
N ASP A 386 5.55 43.21 49.33
CA ASP A 386 6.46 44.22 48.77
C ASP A 386 5.94 44.78 47.44
N ALA A 387 5.19 43.98 46.67
CA ALA A 387 4.49 44.41 45.46
C ALA A 387 3.15 45.12 45.71
N GLY A 388 2.72 45.25 46.96
CA GLY A 388 1.46 45.89 47.34
C GLY A 388 0.21 45.10 46.95
N ILE A 389 0.33 43.78 46.75
CA ILE A 389 -0.79 42.90 46.38
C ILE A 389 -1.68 42.63 47.60
N CYS A 390 -1.12 42.60 48.80
CA CYS A 390 -1.82 42.47 50.07
C CYS A 390 -1.07 43.17 51.22
N ASP A 391 -1.74 43.41 52.34
CA ASP A 391 -1.21 44.05 53.55
C ASP A 391 -1.24 43.15 54.80
N TYR A 392 -1.42 41.83 54.63
CA TYR A 392 -1.41 40.85 55.73
C TYR A 392 -0.05 40.79 56.43
N GLU A 393 -0.04 40.44 57.72
CA GLU A 393 1.20 40.09 58.39
C GLU A 393 1.78 38.80 57.77
N ILE A 394 3.10 38.78 57.54
CA ILE A 394 3.80 37.67 56.83
C ILE A 394 3.56 36.28 57.46
N ASN A 395 3.32 36.23 58.78
CA ASN A 395 3.12 35.00 59.55
C ASN A 395 1.64 34.73 59.90
N ALA A 396 0.68 35.49 59.35
CA ALA A 396 -0.74 35.33 59.65
C ALA A 396 -1.40 34.23 58.79
N ASP A 397 -1.02 32.96 59.00
CA ASP A 397 -1.44 31.82 58.15
C ASP A 397 -2.94 31.76 57.85
N VAL A 398 -3.78 32.03 58.85
CA VAL A 398 -5.25 31.99 58.71
C VAL A 398 -5.76 33.10 57.78
N GLU A 399 -5.15 34.30 57.82
CA GLU A 399 -5.56 35.42 56.96
C GLU A 399 -5.24 35.14 55.50
N TRP A 400 -4.04 34.63 55.24
CA TRP A 400 -3.62 34.19 53.91
C TRP A 400 -4.55 33.11 53.36
N VAL A 401 -4.80 32.02 54.10
CA VAL A 401 -5.67 30.93 53.63
C VAL A 401 -7.11 31.41 53.40
N ASN A 402 -7.66 32.26 54.29
CA ASN A 402 -9.01 32.81 54.12
C ASN A 402 -9.14 33.73 52.90
N ALA A 403 -8.07 34.45 52.55
CA ALA A 403 -8.05 35.29 51.36
C ALA A 403 -8.21 34.45 50.08
N ALA A 404 -7.53 33.31 49.99
CA ALA A 404 -7.61 32.41 48.84
C ALA A 404 -9.05 31.95 48.58
N ILE A 405 -9.79 31.52 49.62
CA ILE A 405 -11.13 30.90 49.48
C ILE A 405 -12.11 31.74 48.63
N ASN A 406 -12.00 33.07 48.69
CA ASN A 406 -12.99 34.00 48.15
C ASN A 406 -12.60 34.68 46.83
N ASN A 407 -11.37 34.51 46.33
CA ASN A 407 -10.90 35.25 45.16
C ASN A 407 -9.91 34.44 44.30
N PRO A 408 -10.38 33.72 43.26
CA PRO A 408 -9.48 33.05 42.34
C PRO A 408 -8.72 34.07 41.48
N ILE A 409 -7.39 33.94 41.40
CA ILE A 409 -6.51 34.88 40.67
C ILE A 409 -6.12 34.35 39.29
N ALA A 410 -6.14 33.03 39.11
CA ALA A 410 -5.83 32.39 37.84
C ALA A 410 -6.56 31.07 37.65
N THR A 411 -6.69 30.65 36.39
CA THR A 411 -7.14 29.31 36.02
C THR A 411 -5.93 28.40 35.84
N TYR A 412 -6.01 27.17 36.34
CA TYR A 412 -5.07 26.12 35.98
C TYR A 412 -5.77 25.13 35.06
N THR A 413 -5.25 25.00 33.85
CA THR A 413 -5.76 24.08 32.84
C THR A 413 -4.92 22.82 32.84
N TYR A 414 -5.55 21.66 32.99
CA TYR A 414 -4.89 20.37 32.81
C TYR A 414 -5.47 19.62 31.63
N ILE A 415 -4.65 18.72 31.09
CA ILE A 415 -4.96 17.85 29.97
C ILE A 415 -5.16 16.41 30.45
N ASP A 416 -6.11 15.70 29.85
CA ASP A 416 -6.32 14.27 30.06
C ASP A 416 -5.74 13.47 28.88
N LEU A 417 -4.50 13.01 29.03
CA LEU A 417 -3.82 12.15 28.05
C LEU A 417 -3.68 10.71 28.59
N GLY A 418 -4.60 10.27 29.46
CA GLY A 418 -4.52 8.95 30.11
C GLY A 418 -3.51 8.87 31.26
N GLY A 419 -2.95 10.01 31.69
CA GLY A 419 -2.04 10.12 32.84
C GLY A 419 -2.49 11.18 33.85
N LEU A 420 -2.24 10.95 35.14
CA LEU A 420 -2.71 11.83 36.22
C LEU A 420 -1.74 12.97 36.58
N THR A 421 -0.58 13.09 35.91
CA THR A 421 0.48 14.03 36.26
C THR A 421 0.01 15.49 36.21
N SER A 422 -0.57 15.94 35.09
CA SER A 422 -1.01 17.33 34.93
C SER A 422 -2.13 17.70 35.92
N GLN A 423 -3.10 16.80 36.13
CA GLN A 423 -4.16 16.98 37.12
C GLN A 423 -3.62 17.09 38.55
N ARG A 424 -2.83 16.13 39.00
CA ARG A 424 -2.23 16.10 40.36
C ARG A 424 -1.33 17.31 40.60
N THR A 425 -0.68 17.81 39.55
CA THR A 425 0.11 19.05 39.62
C THR A 425 -0.77 20.25 39.92
N GLY A 426 -1.94 20.35 39.30
CA GLY A 426 -2.92 21.41 39.59
C GLY A 426 -3.43 21.36 41.02
N GLU A 427 -3.70 20.16 41.54
CA GLU A 427 -4.13 19.94 42.93
C GLU A 427 -3.04 20.35 43.93
N LEU A 428 -1.79 19.92 43.69
CA LEU A 428 -0.63 20.31 44.49
C LEU A 428 -0.42 21.83 44.46
N LEU A 429 -0.44 22.41 43.26
CA LEU A 429 -0.26 23.84 43.06
C LEU A 429 -1.35 24.62 43.79
N ASN A 430 -2.62 24.24 43.66
CA ASN A 430 -3.71 24.89 44.39
C ASN A 430 -3.50 24.82 45.92
N ALA A 431 -3.19 23.65 46.47
CA ALA A 431 -2.92 23.49 47.90
C ALA A 431 -1.72 24.32 48.39
N ASN A 432 -0.71 24.52 47.54
CA ASN A 432 0.48 25.30 47.86
C ASN A 432 0.19 26.81 47.79
N LEU A 433 -0.53 27.25 46.75
CA LEU A 433 -0.88 28.65 46.52
C LEU A 433 -1.91 29.19 47.54
N GLU A 434 -2.78 28.34 48.08
CA GLU A 434 -3.69 28.71 49.18
C GLU A 434 -2.94 29.27 50.39
N ARG A 435 -1.72 28.76 50.66
CA ARG A 435 -0.88 29.21 51.78
C ARG A 435 -0.34 30.62 51.58
N ILE A 436 -0.36 31.15 50.35
CA ILE A 436 0.02 32.52 50.02
C ILE A 436 -1.18 33.34 49.53
N GLY A 437 -2.40 32.92 49.87
CA GLY A 437 -3.62 33.68 49.59
C GLY A 437 -4.08 33.68 48.14
N ILE A 438 -3.61 32.72 47.34
CA ILE A 438 -3.99 32.56 45.94
C ILE A 438 -4.83 31.29 45.80
N LYS A 439 -6.03 31.40 45.23
CA LYS A 439 -6.85 30.26 44.82
C LYS A 439 -6.85 30.11 43.31
N LEU A 440 -6.82 28.87 42.85
CA LEU A 440 -6.91 28.53 41.43
C LEU A 440 -8.32 28.07 41.06
N ASN A 441 -8.72 28.36 39.83
CA ASN A 441 -9.83 27.67 39.18
C ASN A 441 -9.24 26.52 38.35
N ILE A 442 -9.44 25.27 38.76
CA ILE A 442 -8.90 24.11 38.05
C ILE A 442 -9.91 23.64 37.00
N ILE A 443 -9.52 23.60 35.73
CA ILE A 443 -10.35 23.11 34.61
C ILE A 443 -9.61 22.06 33.80
N MET A 444 -10.37 21.19 33.16
CA MET A 444 -9.89 20.16 32.24
C MET A 444 -10.15 20.60 30.80
N MET A 445 -9.22 20.31 29.90
CA MET A 445 -9.39 20.41 28.46
C MET A 445 -8.92 19.12 27.78
N GLU A 446 -9.57 18.79 26.68
CA GLU A 446 -9.09 17.77 25.76
C GLU A 446 -7.83 18.26 25.04
N TRP A 447 -6.94 17.34 24.63
CA TRP A 447 -5.64 17.70 24.05
C TRP A 447 -5.72 18.59 22.81
N GLY A 448 -6.65 18.28 21.89
CA GLY A 448 -6.86 19.09 20.69
C GLY A 448 -7.30 20.51 21.04
N GLU A 449 -8.28 20.65 21.94
CA GLU A 449 -8.77 21.95 22.42
C GLU A 449 -7.67 22.73 23.15
N PHE A 450 -6.84 22.05 23.94
CA PHE A 450 -5.71 22.66 24.64
C PHE A 450 -4.70 23.27 23.65
N LEU A 451 -4.32 22.52 22.61
CA LEU A 451 -3.41 23.00 21.57
C LEU A 451 -4.01 24.17 20.77
N ASP A 452 -5.28 24.05 20.36
CA ASP A 452 -5.98 25.12 19.65
C ASP A 452 -6.05 26.39 20.52
N THR A 453 -6.33 26.24 21.81
CA THR A 453 -6.42 27.39 22.71
C THR A 453 -5.07 28.07 22.90
N LEU A 454 -3.97 27.29 23.01
CA LEU A 454 -2.62 27.83 23.06
C LEU A 454 -2.24 28.66 21.83
N VAL A 455 -2.85 28.38 20.67
CA VAL A 455 -2.55 29.08 19.41
C VAL A 455 -3.53 30.24 19.17
N PHE A 456 -4.82 30.01 19.34
CA PHE A 456 -5.89 30.92 18.91
C PHE A 456 -6.44 31.82 20.04
N ASP A 457 -6.29 31.42 21.30
CA ASP A 457 -6.69 32.21 22.47
C ASP A 457 -5.71 32.05 23.66
N PRO A 458 -4.41 32.34 23.45
CA PRO A 458 -3.36 32.07 24.45
C PRO A 458 -3.55 32.85 25.76
N ASP A 459 -4.21 34.00 25.73
CA ASP A 459 -4.48 34.81 26.93
C ASP A 459 -5.46 34.12 27.89
N SER A 460 -6.29 33.18 27.42
CA SER A 460 -7.15 32.36 28.28
C SER A 460 -6.37 31.30 29.08
N MET A 461 -5.15 30.96 28.65
CA MET A 461 -4.29 29.97 29.29
C MET A 461 -3.40 30.63 30.34
N HIS A 462 -3.85 30.67 31.59
CA HIS A 462 -3.08 31.33 32.66
C HIS A 462 -1.93 30.45 33.20
N LEU A 463 -2.25 29.22 33.62
CA LEU A 463 -1.30 28.24 34.19
C LEU A 463 -1.59 26.85 33.64
N TYR A 464 -0.54 26.09 33.30
CA TYR A 464 -0.64 24.68 32.95
C TYR A 464 0.70 23.97 33.15
N CYS A 465 0.68 22.66 33.35
CA CYS A 465 1.89 21.83 33.43
C CYS A 465 2.01 20.97 32.17
N ILE A 466 3.19 21.01 31.54
CA ILE A 466 3.53 20.20 30.37
C ILE A 466 4.97 19.69 30.46
N GLY A 467 5.25 18.61 29.73
CA GLY A 467 6.60 18.09 29.55
C GLY A 467 7.05 18.26 28.10
N GLU A 468 8.32 18.59 27.89
CA GLU A 468 8.93 18.82 26.57
C GLU A 468 10.26 18.08 26.44
N ARG A 469 10.67 17.78 25.20
CA ARG A 469 11.95 17.11 24.90
C ARG A 469 12.62 17.71 23.67
N ALA A 470 13.94 17.79 23.67
CA ALA A 470 14.69 18.21 22.50
C ALA A 470 14.71 17.14 21.40
N TYR A 471 14.72 17.64 20.16
CA TYR A 471 14.79 16.85 18.94
C TYR A 471 16.20 16.80 18.32
N TYR A 472 17.05 17.75 18.68
CA TYR A 472 18.48 17.79 18.37
C TYR A 472 19.22 18.52 19.51
N ASN A 473 20.54 18.34 19.57
CA ASN A 473 21.38 18.81 20.67
C ASN A 473 21.72 20.29 20.55
N ASP A 474 20.75 21.16 20.86
CA ASP A 474 20.92 22.60 20.87
C ASP A 474 19.96 23.27 21.87
N PRO A 475 20.40 24.28 22.63
CA PRO A 475 19.54 24.96 23.62
C PRO A 475 18.41 25.77 22.99
N LEU A 476 18.49 26.12 21.70
CA LEU A 476 17.45 26.87 20.96
C LEU A 476 16.05 26.29 21.18
N PHE A 477 15.95 24.95 21.21
CA PHE A 477 14.68 24.27 21.43
C PHE A 477 14.04 24.65 22.76
N TYR A 478 14.81 24.77 23.84
CA TYR A 478 14.29 25.14 25.17
C TYR A 478 14.24 26.66 25.40
N THR A 479 14.84 27.45 24.53
CA THR A 479 14.91 28.91 24.68
C THR A 479 14.06 29.64 23.66
N ASN A 480 14.50 29.69 22.40
CA ASN A 480 13.90 30.52 21.34
C ASN A 480 12.46 30.09 21.07
N LEU A 481 12.21 28.79 20.98
CA LEU A 481 10.87 28.25 20.74
C LEU A 481 9.88 28.62 21.86
N HIS A 482 10.32 28.63 23.12
CA HIS A 482 9.45 28.85 24.27
C HIS A 482 9.33 30.31 24.71
N PHE A 483 10.30 31.16 24.39
CA PHE A 483 10.40 32.51 24.98
C PHE A 483 10.64 33.64 23.99
N SER A 484 10.83 33.36 22.69
CA SER A 484 10.85 34.41 21.67
C SER A 484 9.46 35.00 21.49
N SER A 485 9.36 36.33 21.45
CA SER A 485 8.11 37.03 21.12
C SER A 485 7.66 36.79 19.68
N GLN A 486 8.56 36.34 18.81
CA GLN A 486 8.26 35.98 17.43
C GLN A 486 7.79 34.53 17.29
N SER A 487 8.11 33.66 18.26
CA SER A 487 7.78 32.24 18.16
C SER A 487 6.30 31.98 18.40
N LYS A 488 5.71 31.18 17.49
CA LYS A 488 4.34 30.68 17.63
C LYS A 488 4.17 29.69 18.78
N SER A 489 5.27 29.18 19.33
CA SER A 489 5.29 28.24 20.47
C SER A 489 5.62 28.91 21.79
N ASN A 490 5.68 30.24 21.82
CA ASN A 490 5.81 31.03 23.05
C ASN A 490 4.49 31.04 23.84
N TYR A 491 4.13 29.88 24.36
CA TYR A 491 2.88 29.66 25.09
C TYR A 491 2.85 30.36 26.45
N ALA A 492 4.00 30.79 26.99
CA ALA A 492 4.06 31.67 28.16
C ALA A 492 3.80 33.14 27.83
N GLN A 493 3.65 33.49 26.55
CA GLN A 493 3.44 34.86 26.07
C GLN A 493 4.54 35.83 26.54
N VAL A 494 5.80 35.37 26.58
CA VAL A 494 6.94 36.21 26.96
C VAL A 494 7.13 37.31 25.91
N ASN A 495 7.19 38.55 26.35
CA ASN A 495 7.47 39.69 25.49
C ASN A 495 8.45 40.65 26.21
N ASP A 496 9.73 40.31 26.17
CA ASP A 496 10.82 41.07 26.79
C ASP A 496 11.86 41.44 25.73
N PRO A 497 12.06 42.73 25.42
CA PRO A 497 12.97 43.17 24.35
C PRO A 497 14.44 42.82 24.58
N TYR A 498 14.87 42.69 25.84
CA TYR A 498 16.25 42.35 26.15
C TYR A 498 16.49 40.86 25.90
N LEU A 499 15.58 40.01 26.37
CA LEU A 499 15.59 38.58 26.07
C LEU A 499 15.52 38.33 24.55
N GLU A 500 14.63 39.02 23.83
CA GLU A 500 14.50 38.89 22.37
C GLU A 500 15.83 39.16 21.66
N THR A 501 16.55 40.21 22.09
CA THR A 501 17.85 40.56 21.52
C THR A 501 18.89 39.44 21.75
N LEU A 502 18.91 38.84 22.94
CA LEU A 502 19.81 37.74 23.26
C LEU A 502 19.44 36.47 22.47
N LEU A 503 18.16 36.15 22.38
CA LEU A 503 17.64 35.00 21.63
C LEU A 503 18.00 35.10 20.14
N GLU A 504 17.85 36.27 19.52
CA GLU A 504 18.26 36.50 18.12
C GLU A 504 19.78 36.34 17.95
N GLN A 505 20.59 36.84 18.90
CA GLN A 505 22.05 36.67 18.85
C GLN A 505 22.45 35.19 18.94
N GLY A 506 21.86 34.42 19.86
CA GLY A 506 22.16 32.98 20.02
C GLY A 506 21.74 32.15 18.81
N LEU A 507 20.70 32.58 18.10
CA LEU A 507 20.17 31.94 16.90
C LEU A 507 21.09 32.11 15.67
N LEU A 508 21.67 33.30 15.50
CA LEU A 508 22.49 33.67 14.35
C LEU A 508 23.99 33.38 14.53
N GLU A 509 24.48 33.30 15.78
CA GLU A 509 25.88 33.04 16.07
C GLU A 509 26.29 31.61 15.69
N THR A 510 27.47 31.47 15.08
CA THR A 510 28.01 30.19 14.61
C THR A 510 29.32 29.81 15.31
N ASP A 511 29.99 30.76 15.98
CA ASP A 511 31.11 30.48 16.87
C ASP A 511 30.62 29.86 18.19
N SER A 512 31.03 28.63 18.45
CA SER A 512 30.57 27.84 19.60
C SER A 512 30.83 28.52 20.95
N SER A 513 31.98 29.18 21.14
CA SER A 513 32.33 29.80 22.43
C SER A 513 31.56 31.09 22.68
N LEU A 514 31.30 31.90 21.65
CA LEU A 514 30.44 33.07 21.78
C LEU A 514 28.98 32.67 22.03
N ARG A 515 28.53 31.61 21.35
CA ARG A 515 27.17 31.09 21.47
C ARG A 515 26.90 30.54 22.88
N GLU A 516 27.86 29.85 23.48
CA GLU A 516 27.81 29.40 24.88
C GLU A 516 27.57 30.58 25.85
N LEU A 517 28.35 31.65 25.73
CA LEU A 517 28.22 32.83 26.60
C LEU A 517 26.85 33.52 26.46
N ILE A 518 26.29 33.55 25.24
CA ILE A 518 24.96 34.13 25.00
C ILE A 518 23.88 33.26 25.67
N TYR A 519 23.95 31.94 25.52
CA TYR A 519 22.98 31.03 26.15
C TYR A 519 23.11 30.99 27.67
N ASP A 520 24.29 31.19 28.24
CA ASP A 520 24.48 31.40 29.68
C ASP A 520 23.68 32.59 30.19
N GLU A 521 23.78 33.74 29.51
CA GLU A 521 23.07 34.97 29.88
C GLU A 521 21.54 34.82 29.73
N ILE A 522 21.09 34.15 28.67
CA ILE A 522 19.67 33.83 28.44
C ILE A 522 19.12 32.98 29.58
N GLN A 523 19.80 31.88 29.92
CA GLN A 523 19.35 30.97 30.97
C GLN A 523 19.33 31.68 32.34
N GLN A 524 20.38 32.44 32.66
CA GLN A 524 20.43 33.22 33.90
C GLN A 524 19.24 34.18 34.01
N TYR A 525 18.97 34.95 32.95
CA TYR A 525 17.89 35.94 32.94
C TYR A 525 16.51 35.28 33.06
N LEU A 526 16.30 34.12 32.44
CA LEU A 526 15.06 33.35 32.57
C LEU A 526 14.84 32.81 33.99
N VAL A 527 15.90 32.33 34.64
CA VAL A 527 15.85 31.68 35.96
C VAL A 527 15.78 32.68 37.11
N GLU A 528 16.65 33.67 37.13
CA GLU A 528 16.83 34.56 38.29
C GLU A 528 15.95 35.81 38.20
N GLU A 529 15.66 36.29 36.99
CA GLU A 529 14.96 37.54 36.76
C GLU A 529 13.51 37.34 36.31
N LEU A 530 13.28 36.82 35.10
CA LEU A 530 11.95 36.81 34.46
C LEU A 530 10.98 35.78 35.05
N MET A 531 11.48 34.59 35.40
CA MET A 531 10.73 33.44 35.90
C MET A 531 9.41 33.21 35.13
N PRO A 532 9.45 33.01 33.80
CA PRO A 532 8.23 32.75 33.02
C PRO A 532 7.65 31.37 33.33
N TYR A 533 8.50 30.41 33.73
CA TYR A 533 8.13 29.06 34.13
C TYR A 533 8.56 28.79 35.56
N ALA A 534 7.80 27.93 36.25
CA ALA A 534 8.35 27.18 37.36
C ALA A 534 8.97 25.92 36.76
N PHE A 535 10.27 25.97 36.47
CA PHE A 535 11.06 24.81 36.04
C PHE A 535 10.91 23.73 37.10
N CYS A 536 10.47 22.51 36.78
CA CYS A 536 10.14 21.47 37.78
C CYS A 536 11.21 20.39 37.85
N CYS A 537 11.32 19.54 36.82
CA CYS A 537 12.25 18.42 36.86
C CYS A 537 12.69 17.95 35.48
N VAL A 538 13.79 17.20 35.48
CA VAL A 538 14.17 16.29 34.39
C VAL A 538 13.85 14.87 34.87
N THR A 539 13.17 14.08 34.03
CA THR A 539 12.86 12.69 34.37
C THR A 539 13.91 11.75 33.77
N PRO A 540 14.45 10.78 34.53
CA PRO A 540 15.19 9.68 33.95
C PRO A 540 14.31 8.81 33.06
N HIS A 541 14.97 7.93 32.34
CA HIS A 541 14.34 6.89 31.54
C HIS A 541 15.03 5.56 31.77
N HIS A 542 14.32 4.48 31.46
CA HIS A 542 14.77 3.13 31.72
C HIS A 542 14.62 2.27 30.47
N LEU A 543 15.62 1.44 30.21
CA LEU A 543 15.57 0.38 29.23
C LEU A 543 15.69 -0.94 29.98
N ALA A 544 14.68 -1.80 29.86
CA ALA A 544 14.69 -3.13 30.45
C ALA A 544 14.81 -4.18 29.35
N TYR A 545 15.73 -5.12 29.52
CA TYR A 545 16.01 -6.16 28.54
C TYR A 545 16.52 -7.42 29.21
N ILE A 546 16.32 -8.58 28.59
CA ILE A 546 16.70 -9.85 29.21
C ILE A 546 18.22 -10.07 29.23
N LEU A 547 18.68 -10.98 30.08
CA LEU A 547 20.10 -11.32 30.25
C LEU A 547 20.70 -11.84 28.93
N ASN A 548 21.96 -11.49 28.67
CA ASN A 548 22.74 -11.82 27.46
C ASN A 548 22.44 -10.97 26.21
N VAL A 549 21.76 -9.84 26.38
CA VAL A 549 21.73 -8.77 25.38
C VAL A 549 22.82 -7.75 25.71
N THR A 550 23.59 -7.32 24.71
CA THR A 550 24.60 -6.25 24.85
C THR A 550 24.50 -5.25 23.70
N GLY A 551 25.16 -4.09 23.82
CA GLY A 551 25.25 -3.11 22.72
C GLY A 551 24.17 -2.03 22.72
N PHE A 552 23.24 -2.03 23.69
CA PHE A 552 22.40 -0.87 23.94
C PHE A 552 23.22 0.32 24.47
N HIS A 553 22.88 1.52 23.99
CA HIS A 553 23.49 2.77 24.45
C HIS A 553 22.40 3.70 24.99
N ILE A 554 22.16 3.65 26.30
CA ILE A 554 21.25 4.60 26.94
C ILE A 554 21.79 6.02 26.80
N ASN A 555 20.95 6.93 26.30
CA ASN A 555 21.37 8.29 25.96
C ASN A 555 20.27 9.34 26.19
N PRO A 556 20.62 10.60 26.45
CA PRO A 556 19.65 11.64 26.74
C PRO A 556 18.54 11.88 25.71
N PHE A 557 18.82 11.68 24.42
CA PHE A 557 17.83 11.83 23.35
C PHE A 557 16.85 10.67 23.24
N ARG A 558 17.05 9.62 24.05
CA ARG A 558 16.21 8.41 24.07
C ARG A 558 16.26 7.65 22.74
N LYS A 559 17.27 7.89 21.89
CA LYS A 559 17.41 7.17 20.62
C LYS A 559 17.82 5.72 20.90
N ILE A 560 17.19 4.77 20.23
CA ILE A 560 17.57 3.36 20.33
C ILE A 560 18.15 2.97 18.98
N TRP A 561 19.38 2.49 18.98
CA TRP A 561 20.12 2.12 17.78
C TRP A 561 20.47 0.64 17.85
N PHE A 562 19.79 -0.19 17.05
CA PHE A 562 19.89 -1.65 17.16
C PHE A 562 21.10 -2.25 16.44
N TYR A 563 21.82 -1.46 15.65
CA TYR A 563 22.99 -1.91 14.89
C TYR A 563 24.06 -2.59 15.76
N ASP A 564 24.37 -1.98 16.91
CA ASP A 564 25.39 -2.46 17.83
C ASP A 564 24.85 -3.57 18.76
N VAL A 565 23.53 -3.77 18.80
CA VAL A 565 22.88 -4.69 19.73
C VAL A 565 23.18 -6.12 19.30
N SER A 566 23.56 -6.97 20.25
CA SER A 566 23.77 -8.40 20.02
C SER A 566 23.01 -9.19 21.06
N SER A 567 22.52 -10.36 20.66
CA SER A 567 21.75 -11.26 21.52
C SER A 567 22.25 -12.69 21.35
N GLU A 568 22.42 -13.42 22.46
CA GLU A 568 22.64 -14.87 22.45
C GLU A 568 21.33 -15.67 22.58
N ILE A 569 20.18 -14.98 22.51
CA ILE A 569 18.85 -15.59 22.64
C ILE A 569 18.51 -16.31 21.35
N THR A 570 18.29 -17.63 21.45
CA THR A 570 17.82 -18.43 20.33
C THR A 570 16.30 -18.62 20.41
N ARG A 571 15.55 -17.82 19.66
CA ARG A 571 14.18 -18.16 19.27
C ARG A 571 14.23 -18.55 17.80
N PRO A 572 13.71 -19.71 17.38
CA PRO A 572 13.69 -20.04 15.97
C PRO A 572 12.92 -18.93 15.24
N PHE A 573 13.58 -18.34 14.26
CA PHE A 573 12.97 -17.45 13.31
C PHE A 573 11.89 -18.26 12.56
N VAL A 574 10.67 -17.75 12.61
CA VAL A 574 9.54 -18.21 11.81
C VAL A 574 9.20 -17.03 10.92
N ASP A 575 9.46 -17.16 9.63
CA ASP A 575 8.96 -16.18 8.69
C ASP A 575 7.46 -16.40 8.48
N SER A 576 6.72 -15.32 8.57
CA SER A 576 5.28 -15.29 8.32
C SER A 576 4.91 -14.19 7.32
N LEU A 577 5.90 -13.58 6.67
CA LEU A 577 5.71 -12.56 5.64
C LEU A 577 5.90 -13.19 4.27
N ALA A 578 5.05 -12.81 3.33
CA ALA A 578 5.26 -13.21 1.95
C ALA A 578 6.37 -12.36 1.29
N PRO A 579 7.09 -12.89 0.28
CA PRO A 579 8.09 -12.14 -0.45
C PRO A 579 7.56 -10.83 -1.01
N LYS A 580 8.33 -9.74 -0.89
CA LYS A 580 7.98 -8.47 -1.54
C LYS A 580 8.39 -8.46 -2.98
N MET A 581 7.46 -8.07 -3.86
CA MET A 581 7.71 -8.07 -5.31
C MET A 581 7.39 -6.73 -5.96
N ASN A 582 8.32 -6.26 -6.80
CA ASN A 582 8.16 -5.03 -7.56
C ASN A 582 8.60 -5.23 -9.02
N ILE A 583 7.67 -5.07 -9.97
CA ILE A 583 7.97 -5.13 -11.41
C ILE A 583 8.67 -3.82 -11.81
N ILE A 584 10.00 -3.86 -11.91
CA ILE A 584 10.79 -2.69 -12.27
C ILE A 584 10.85 -2.42 -13.78
N TYR A 585 10.55 -3.43 -14.60
CA TYR A 585 10.56 -3.29 -16.07
C TYR A 585 9.81 -4.44 -16.75
N TYR A 586 9.01 -4.12 -17.76
CA TYR A 586 8.61 -5.11 -18.77
C TYR A 586 8.34 -4.45 -20.12
N ASP A 587 8.44 -5.21 -21.21
CA ASP A 587 8.02 -4.74 -22.53
C ASP A 587 6.48 -4.76 -22.64
N ALA A 588 5.83 -3.61 -22.46
CA ALA A 588 4.38 -3.49 -22.62
C ALA A 588 3.88 -3.85 -24.05
N LYS A 589 4.79 -3.92 -25.03
CA LYS A 589 4.52 -4.31 -26.43
C LYS A 589 5.66 -5.18 -26.98
N VAL A 590 5.32 -6.33 -27.56
CA VAL A 590 6.26 -7.35 -28.06
C VAL A 590 5.98 -7.64 -29.53
N GLU A 591 7.00 -7.51 -30.40
CA GLU A 591 6.84 -7.72 -31.84
C GLU A 591 6.93 -9.22 -32.24
N CYS A 592 5.89 -9.77 -32.88
CA CYS A 592 5.74 -11.17 -33.27
C CYS A 592 6.87 -11.73 -34.17
N ALA A 593 7.66 -10.87 -34.84
CA ALA A 593 8.73 -11.30 -35.74
C ALA A 593 10.16 -11.06 -35.20
N MET A 594 10.33 -10.48 -34.01
CA MET A 594 11.65 -10.19 -33.41
C MET A 594 11.75 -10.30 -31.88
N GLY A 595 10.65 -10.30 -31.13
CA GLY A 595 10.67 -9.96 -29.70
C GLY A 595 10.74 -11.15 -28.75
N ASN A 596 11.77 -11.15 -27.91
CA ASN A 596 11.65 -11.70 -26.57
C ASN A 596 11.01 -10.62 -25.69
N LEU A 597 9.94 -10.95 -24.97
CA LEU A 597 9.42 -10.12 -23.88
C LEU A 597 10.41 -10.19 -22.72
N SER A 598 11.07 -9.07 -22.43
CA SER A 598 11.89 -8.92 -21.23
C SER A 598 11.02 -8.48 -20.07
N ILE A 599 10.99 -9.25 -18.98
CA ILE A 599 10.38 -8.87 -17.70
C ILE A 599 11.48 -8.89 -16.65
N LYS A 600 11.49 -7.89 -15.78
CA LYS A 600 12.38 -7.79 -14.62
C LYS A 600 11.57 -7.44 -13.39
N VAL A 601 11.83 -8.16 -12.32
CA VAL A 601 11.18 -7.99 -11.03
C VAL A 601 12.26 -7.99 -9.94
N LEU A 602 12.13 -7.11 -8.97
CA LEU A 602 12.85 -7.20 -7.71
C LEU A 602 11.98 -8.00 -6.75
N ILE A 603 12.56 -9.07 -6.18
CA ILE A 603 11.91 -9.94 -5.20
C ILE A 603 12.82 -9.99 -4.00
N SER A 604 12.44 -9.29 -2.94
CA SER A 604 13.19 -9.19 -1.70
C SER A 604 12.37 -9.81 -0.58
N ASP A 605 13.04 -10.50 0.32
CA ASP A 605 12.40 -11.07 1.49
C ASP A 605 13.38 -11.14 2.66
N ASN A 606 12.84 -11.35 3.87
CA ASN A 606 13.64 -11.52 5.09
C ASN A 606 14.34 -12.88 5.14
N VAL A 607 13.85 -13.85 4.39
CA VAL A 607 14.45 -15.15 4.14
C VAL A 607 14.88 -15.32 2.69
N GLN A 608 15.61 -16.41 2.44
CA GLN A 608 15.92 -16.79 1.08
C GLN A 608 14.63 -17.11 0.31
N VAL A 609 14.42 -16.41 -0.81
CA VAL A 609 13.40 -16.76 -1.80
C VAL A 609 13.70 -18.17 -2.34
N ASP A 610 12.73 -19.08 -2.21
CA ASP A 610 12.84 -20.44 -2.70
C ASP A 610 12.89 -20.46 -4.24
N SER A 611 13.70 -21.37 -4.77
CA SER A 611 13.93 -21.48 -6.20
C SER A 611 13.22 -22.72 -6.73
N PRO A 612 12.37 -22.58 -7.77
CA PRO A 612 12.37 -21.48 -8.72
C PRO A 612 11.25 -20.45 -8.56
N VAL A 613 11.57 -19.16 -8.72
CA VAL A 613 10.59 -18.10 -9.02
C VAL A 613 9.94 -18.40 -10.36
N THR A 614 8.61 -18.45 -10.38
CA THR A 614 7.82 -18.80 -11.56
C THR A 614 7.08 -17.60 -12.11
N ILE A 615 6.75 -17.67 -13.38
CA ILE A 615 5.91 -16.70 -14.06
C ILE A 615 4.95 -17.44 -14.98
N ASP A 616 3.66 -17.25 -14.71
CA ASP A 616 2.58 -17.77 -15.53
C ASP A 616 2.18 -16.74 -16.57
N PHE A 617 1.92 -17.21 -17.78
CA PHE A 617 1.36 -16.41 -18.86
C PHE A 617 -0.09 -16.81 -19.10
N TYR A 618 -0.95 -15.84 -19.40
CA TYR A 618 -2.37 -16.07 -19.67
C TYR A 618 -2.82 -15.40 -20.96
N TYR A 619 -3.81 -16.02 -21.61
CA TYR A 619 -4.60 -15.42 -22.66
C TYR A 619 -5.45 -14.27 -22.09
N PRO A 620 -5.94 -13.33 -22.93
CA PRO A 620 -6.72 -12.18 -22.44
C PRO A 620 -7.96 -12.56 -21.65
N ASN A 621 -8.56 -13.71 -21.96
CA ASN A 621 -9.71 -14.25 -21.25
C ASN A 621 -9.36 -14.92 -19.91
N GLY A 622 -8.14 -14.74 -19.41
CA GLY A 622 -7.64 -15.36 -18.18
C GLY A 622 -7.26 -16.84 -18.30
N THR A 623 -7.34 -17.44 -19.50
CA THR A 623 -6.96 -18.85 -19.68
C THR A 623 -5.44 -19.01 -19.58
N PHE A 624 -4.98 -19.90 -18.71
CA PHE A 624 -3.56 -20.24 -18.52
C PHE A 624 -2.90 -20.72 -19.83
N ILE A 625 -1.68 -20.23 -20.10
CA ILE A 625 -0.85 -20.61 -21.25
C ILE A 625 0.24 -21.58 -20.80
N GLU A 626 1.15 -21.09 -19.98
CA GLU A 626 2.30 -21.84 -19.48
C GLU A 626 2.93 -21.15 -18.28
N THR A 627 3.65 -21.93 -17.48
CA THR A 627 4.55 -21.47 -16.43
C THR A 627 5.98 -21.52 -16.94
N ASN A 628 6.74 -20.46 -16.71
CA ASN A 628 8.17 -20.42 -16.94
C ASN A 628 8.93 -20.10 -15.65
N TYR A 629 10.23 -20.41 -15.63
CA TYR A 629 11.12 -20.05 -14.54
C TYR A 629 11.84 -18.74 -14.87
N MET A 630 11.85 -17.81 -13.93
CA MET A 630 12.65 -16.59 -14.04
C MET A 630 14.12 -16.90 -13.71
N ASN A 631 15.04 -16.26 -14.43
CA ASN A 631 16.47 -16.37 -14.13
C ASN A 631 16.81 -15.42 -13.00
N TRP A 632 17.51 -15.92 -11.99
CA TRP A 632 18.18 -15.07 -11.02
C TRP A 632 19.37 -14.38 -11.71
N ASP A 633 19.35 -13.04 -11.76
CA ASP A 633 20.43 -12.26 -12.37
C ASP A 633 21.52 -11.94 -11.33
N PHE A 634 21.16 -11.16 -10.31
CA PHE A 634 22.02 -10.80 -9.17
C PHE A 634 21.18 -10.16 -8.05
N GLY A 635 21.54 -10.39 -6.78
CA GLY A 635 20.80 -9.86 -5.64
C GLY A 635 19.34 -10.29 -5.67
N ASP A 636 18.43 -9.33 -5.55
CA ASP A 636 16.97 -9.55 -5.56
C ASP A 636 16.37 -9.50 -6.98
N LEU A 637 17.22 -9.36 -8.01
CA LEU A 637 16.76 -9.18 -9.39
C LEU A 637 16.56 -10.52 -10.10
N TYR A 638 15.32 -10.71 -10.56
CA TYR A 638 14.94 -11.82 -11.43
C TYR A 638 14.50 -11.31 -12.80
N SER A 639 14.86 -12.03 -13.85
CA SER A 639 14.46 -11.69 -15.20
C SER A 639 14.12 -12.88 -16.07
N ILE A 640 13.22 -12.66 -17.03
CA ILE A 640 12.90 -13.63 -18.06
C ILE A 640 12.84 -12.95 -19.42
N ASN A 641 13.24 -13.71 -20.43
CA ASN A 641 13.01 -13.41 -21.83
C ASN A 641 12.01 -14.44 -22.37
N TRP A 642 10.75 -14.05 -22.49
CA TRP A 642 9.70 -14.94 -22.97
C TRP A 642 9.53 -14.84 -24.48
N ASN A 643 9.47 -16.00 -25.16
CA ASN A 643 9.42 -16.05 -26.61
C ASN A 643 7.97 -16.02 -27.12
N ALA A 644 7.56 -14.85 -27.61
CA ALA A 644 6.22 -14.61 -28.12
C ALA A 644 5.93 -15.21 -29.52
N THR A 645 6.92 -15.82 -30.20
CA THR A 645 6.79 -16.19 -31.64
C THR A 645 5.76 -17.28 -31.95
N SER A 646 5.33 -18.05 -30.95
CA SER A 646 4.36 -19.14 -31.12
C SER A 646 2.91 -18.73 -30.83
N TYR A 647 2.67 -17.49 -30.37
CA TYR A 647 1.37 -17.06 -29.87
C TYR A 647 0.65 -16.12 -30.85
N PRO A 648 -0.68 -16.22 -31.00
CA PRO A 648 -1.42 -15.45 -31.99
C PRO A 648 -1.31 -13.92 -31.80
N THR A 649 -0.96 -13.20 -32.86
CA THR A 649 -1.03 -11.72 -32.85
C THR A 649 -2.49 -11.29 -32.79
N LEU A 650 -2.85 -10.38 -31.87
CA LEU A 650 -4.16 -9.67 -31.69
C LEU A 650 -4.73 -9.72 -30.26
N TYR A 651 -4.05 -10.39 -29.32
CA TYR A 651 -4.53 -10.57 -27.96
C TYR A 651 -3.69 -9.78 -26.93
N GLY A 652 -4.34 -9.19 -25.93
CA GLY A 652 -3.67 -8.74 -24.71
C GLY A 652 -3.34 -9.95 -23.87
N TYR A 653 -2.09 -10.14 -23.51
CA TYR A 653 -1.65 -11.22 -22.64
C TYR A 653 -1.43 -10.65 -21.26
N SER A 654 -1.59 -11.45 -20.22
CA SER A 654 -1.09 -11.12 -18.90
C SER A 654 -0.04 -12.10 -18.47
N PHE A 655 0.75 -11.66 -17.49
CA PHE A 655 1.59 -12.55 -16.75
C PHE A 655 1.36 -12.36 -15.25
N LYS A 656 1.62 -13.41 -14.48
CA LYS A 656 1.63 -13.37 -13.01
C LYS A 656 2.89 -14.08 -12.54
N ILE A 657 3.73 -13.35 -11.82
CA ILE A 657 4.96 -13.82 -11.20
C ILE A 657 4.58 -14.35 -9.83
N TYR A 658 5.14 -15.48 -9.46
CA TYR A 658 4.99 -16.13 -8.17
C TYR A 658 6.37 -16.34 -7.56
N ALA A 659 6.49 -16.01 -6.29
CA ALA A 659 7.66 -16.30 -5.48
C ALA A 659 7.21 -16.90 -4.17
N ASN A 660 7.87 -17.99 -3.79
CA ASN A 660 7.76 -18.56 -2.47
C ASN A 660 9.07 -18.31 -1.76
N ASP A 661 9.01 -18.15 -0.45
CA ASP A 661 10.19 -18.24 0.38
C ASP A 661 10.43 -19.67 0.89
N THR A 662 11.58 -19.88 1.55
CA THR A 662 11.93 -21.17 2.18
C THR A 662 11.04 -21.57 3.35
N SER A 663 10.21 -20.67 3.86
CA SER A 663 9.28 -20.88 4.98
C SER A 663 7.89 -21.26 4.49
N GLY A 664 7.61 -21.12 3.19
CA GLY A 664 6.37 -21.51 2.53
C GLY A 664 5.40 -20.36 2.29
N ASN A 665 5.74 -19.10 2.58
CA ASN A 665 4.85 -17.99 2.23
C ASN A 665 4.96 -17.68 0.74
N GLU A 666 3.81 -17.40 0.11
CA GLU A 666 3.69 -17.15 -1.33
C GLU A 666 3.29 -15.70 -1.59
N ALA A 667 3.96 -15.07 -2.54
CA ALA A 667 3.58 -13.78 -3.08
C ALA A 667 3.33 -13.87 -4.59
N SER A 668 2.42 -13.03 -5.09
CA SER A 668 2.16 -12.93 -6.53
C SER A 668 1.97 -11.49 -7.03
N ILE A 669 2.54 -11.15 -8.19
CA ILE A 669 2.37 -9.84 -8.86
C ILE A 669 2.25 -10.04 -10.37
N GLY A 670 1.44 -9.24 -11.06
CA GLY A 670 1.24 -9.42 -12.50
C GLY A 670 0.91 -8.13 -13.23
N ASP A 671 1.09 -8.14 -14.56
CA ASP A 671 0.73 -7.04 -15.44
C ASP A 671 0.35 -7.54 -16.85
N TYR A 672 -0.07 -6.62 -17.72
CA TYR A 672 -0.55 -6.89 -19.08
C TYR A 672 0.44 -6.40 -20.15
N PHE A 673 0.59 -7.19 -21.22
CA PHE A 673 1.40 -6.83 -22.38
C PHE A 673 0.72 -7.26 -23.69
N HIS A 674 1.18 -6.70 -24.81
CA HIS A 674 0.60 -7.00 -26.12
C HIS A 674 1.59 -7.67 -27.07
N ILE A 675 1.18 -8.75 -27.75
CA ILE A 675 1.92 -9.27 -28.91
C ILE A 675 1.37 -8.59 -30.17
N ILE A 676 2.17 -7.69 -30.71
CA ILE A 676 1.86 -6.97 -31.95
C ILE A 676 2.57 -7.64 -33.12
N ASN A 677 1.88 -7.79 -34.24
CA ASN A 677 2.58 -8.12 -35.48
C ASN A 677 3.35 -6.87 -35.91
N PRO A 678 4.67 -6.90 -36.17
CA PRO A 678 5.22 -5.90 -37.05
C PRO A 678 4.46 -6.08 -38.35
N VAL A 679 3.66 -5.07 -38.73
CA VAL A 679 3.03 -5.05 -40.04
C VAL A 679 4.18 -5.27 -41.01
N PRO A 680 4.23 -6.41 -41.74
CA PRO A 680 5.22 -6.54 -42.79
C PRO A 680 4.95 -5.36 -43.68
N ILE A 681 5.87 -4.40 -43.82
CA ILE A 681 5.71 -3.30 -44.77
C ILE A 681 5.58 -4.00 -46.12
N PRO A 682 4.36 -4.16 -46.66
CA PRO A 682 4.21 -4.66 -48.01
C PRO A 682 4.89 -3.60 -48.88
N ASN A 683 5.36 -3.96 -50.06
CA ASN A 683 5.66 -2.94 -51.06
C ASN A 683 4.31 -2.29 -51.44
N TYR A 684 3.86 -1.33 -50.63
CA TYR A 684 2.65 -0.58 -50.87
C TYR A 684 2.81 0.18 -52.18
N LEU A 685 1.76 0.18 -52.99
CA LEU A 685 1.67 1.15 -54.07
C LEU A 685 1.27 2.49 -53.45
N GLU A 686 2.22 3.42 -53.39
CA GLU A 686 1.97 4.81 -52.96
C GLU A 686 1.05 5.51 -53.97
N ILE A 687 -0.11 5.96 -53.53
CA ILE A 687 -1.06 6.71 -54.36
C ILE A 687 -1.52 7.99 -53.65
N ASN A 688 -1.93 8.98 -54.45
CA ASN A 688 -2.52 10.20 -53.91
C ASN A 688 -3.92 9.92 -53.31
N PRO A 689 -4.42 10.77 -52.40
CA PRO A 689 -5.78 10.67 -51.88
C PRO A 689 -6.83 10.53 -52.97
N ILE A 690 -7.73 9.56 -52.79
CA ILE A 690 -8.75 9.20 -53.79
C ILE A 690 -10.17 9.50 -53.28
N ILE A 691 -11.03 9.90 -54.22
CA ILE A 691 -12.47 10.04 -54.01
C ILE A 691 -13.16 9.15 -55.05
N ILE A 692 -14.05 8.27 -54.59
CA ILE A 692 -14.91 7.43 -55.41
C ILE A 692 -16.35 7.89 -55.17
N ASP A 693 -17.01 8.42 -56.19
CA ASP A 693 -18.39 8.88 -56.13
C ASP A 693 -19.20 8.15 -57.20
N ASP A 694 -20.09 7.26 -56.76
CA ASP A 694 -20.92 6.44 -57.67
C ASP A 694 -21.92 7.28 -58.48
N THR A 695 -22.13 8.55 -58.11
CA THR A 695 -22.94 9.49 -58.89
C THR A 695 -22.18 10.13 -60.05
N GLY A 696 -20.84 10.03 -60.05
CA GLY A 696 -19.95 10.63 -61.05
C GLY A 696 -19.79 12.15 -60.96
N ASN A 697 -20.14 12.76 -59.82
CA ASN A 697 -20.08 14.21 -59.63
C ASN A 697 -18.69 14.72 -59.20
N GLU A 698 -17.90 13.90 -58.49
CA GLU A 698 -16.57 14.25 -57.99
C GLU A 698 -15.67 13.01 -57.92
N GLY A 699 -14.40 13.12 -58.31
CA GLY A 699 -13.47 11.99 -58.24
C GLY A 699 -13.73 10.94 -59.33
N TYR A 700 -13.53 9.67 -58.99
CA TYR A 700 -13.68 8.53 -59.89
C TYR A 700 -15.06 7.87 -59.74
N THR A 701 -15.60 7.30 -60.82
CA THR A 701 -16.64 6.27 -60.69
C THR A 701 -16.02 4.90 -60.39
N TRP A 702 -16.84 3.95 -59.93
CA TRP A 702 -16.38 2.58 -59.71
C TRP A 702 -15.83 1.91 -60.97
N GLU A 703 -16.42 2.17 -62.14
CA GLU A 703 -15.93 1.65 -63.43
C GLU A 703 -14.58 2.24 -63.83
N GLU A 704 -14.30 3.48 -63.41
CA GLU A 704 -13.00 4.12 -63.67
C GLU A 704 -11.91 3.54 -62.78
N VAL A 705 -12.16 3.41 -61.46
CA VAL A 705 -11.18 2.80 -60.55
C VAL A 705 -10.94 1.33 -60.85
N ALA A 706 -11.92 0.58 -61.37
CA ALA A 706 -11.73 -0.82 -61.76
C ALA A 706 -10.66 -1.04 -62.85
N ASN A 707 -10.24 0.03 -63.54
CA ASN A 707 -9.16 0.00 -64.52
C ASN A 707 -7.81 0.47 -63.94
N GLU A 708 -7.78 0.94 -62.69
CA GLU A 708 -6.56 1.36 -62.01
C GLU A 708 -5.78 0.17 -61.47
N ALA A 709 -4.45 0.30 -61.37
CA ALA A 709 -3.57 -0.80 -60.98
C ALA A 709 -3.75 -1.29 -59.53
N TRP A 710 -4.43 -0.48 -58.69
CA TRP A 710 -4.67 -0.73 -57.26
C TRP A 710 -6.10 -1.19 -56.95
N CYS A 711 -6.95 -1.38 -57.95
CA CYS A 711 -8.32 -1.84 -57.77
C CYS A 711 -8.68 -2.93 -58.79
N SER A 712 -9.49 -3.90 -58.37
CA SER A 712 -9.97 -4.98 -59.22
C SER A 712 -11.41 -5.39 -58.86
N GLY A 713 -12.01 -6.33 -59.58
CA GLY A 713 -13.37 -6.81 -59.34
C GLY A 713 -14.46 -6.03 -60.08
N SER A 714 -15.73 -6.40 -59.86
CA SER A 714 -16.89 -5.86 -60.58
C SER A 714 -17.97 -5.24 -59.68
N GLY A 715 -17.74 -5.18 -58.37
CA GLY A 715 -18.66 -4.58 -57.40
C GLY A 715 -19.89 -5.43 -57.06
N THR A 716 -19.86 -6.73 -57.38
CA THR A 716 -20.93 -7.69 -57.06
C THR A 716 -20.60 -8.46 -55.77
N ILE A 717 -21.59 -9.09 -55.13
CA ILE A 717 -21.37 -9.86 -53.89
C ILE A 717 -20.34 -11.00 -54.04
N THR A 718 -20.29 -11.62 -55.22
CA THR A 718 -19.35 -12.72 -55.53
C THR A 718 -18.00 -12.24 -56.07
N ASP A 719 -17.93 -10.97 -56.48
CA ASP A 719 -16.75 -10.35 -57.08
C ASP A 719 -16.74 -8.84 -56.73
N PRO A 720 -16.52 -8.51 -55.44
CA PRO A 720 -16.56 -7.14 -54.94
C PRO A 720 -15.38 -6.34 -55.50
N TYR A 721 -15.51 -5.01 -55.54
CA TYR A 721 -14.36 -4.17 -55.84
C TYR A 721 -13.30 -4.32 -54.75
N LEU A 722 -12.07 -4.66 -55.12
CA LEU A 722 -10.99 -4.95 -54.20
C LEU A 722 -9.90 -3.89 -54.31
N ILE A 723 -9.76 -3.09 -53.26
CA ILE A 723 -8.68 -2.12 -53.05
C ILE A 723 -7.71 -2.73 -52.04
N GLU A 724 -6.47 -2.99 -52.43
CA GLU A 724 -5.50 -3.64 -51.54
C GLU A 724 -4.04 -3.22 -51.77
N ASN A 725 -3.21 -3.37 -50.73
CA ASN A 725 -1.77 -3.14 -50.77
C ASN A 725 -1.37 -1.73 -51.24
N ILE A 726 -2.13 -0.71 -50.81
CA ILE A 726 -1.84 0.69 -51.10
C ILE A 726 -1.41 1.46 -49.85
N SER A 727 -0.68 2.55 -50.06
CA SER A 727 -0.37 3.54 -49.04
C SER A 727 -0.83 4.91 -49.52
N ILE A 728 -1.56 5.63 -48.67
CA ILE A 728 -2.04 6.97 -48.95
C ILE A 728 -1.75 7.89 -47.77
N ASP A 729 -1.07 9.00 -48.07
CA ASP A 729 -0.92 10.15 -47.18
C ASP A 729 -2.00 11.20 -47.50
N GLY A 730 -2.84 11.56 -46.52
CA GLY A 730 -3.92 12.55 -46.62
C GLY A 730 -3.44 14.01 -46.70
N GLN A 731 -2.14 14.23 -46.64
CA GLN A 731 -1.42 15.51 -46.77
C GLN A 731 -1.82 16.55 -45.72
N GLY A 732 -2.39 16.12 -44.60
CA GLY A 732 -2.92 16.98 -43.54
C GLY A 732 -4.14 17.82 -43.95
N ILE A 733 -4.77 17.53 -45.11
CA ILE A 733 -5.88 18.34 -45.64
C ILE A 733 -7.08 17.53 -46.15
N LYS A 734 -6.91 16.27 -46.52
CA LYS A 734 -7.95 15.42 -47.12
C LYS A 734 -8.14 14.14 -46.32
N SER A 735 -9.22 13.41 -46.60
CA SER A 735 -9.28 11.99 -46.22
C SER A 735 -8.37 11.21 -47.17
N CYS A 736 -7.82 10.07 -46.72
CA CYS A 736 -6.95 9.27 -47.59
C CYS A 736 -7.78 8.58 -48.69
N ILE A 737 -8.85 7.90 -48.29
CA ILE A 737 -9.89 7.39 -49.21
C ILE A 737 -11.25 7.95 -48.81
N GLU A 738 -12.02 8.39 -49.80
CA GLU A 738 -13.41 8.80 -49.63
C GLU A 738 -14.31 8.04 -50.61
N ILE A 739 -15.32 7.30 -50.13
CA ILE A 739 -16.31 6.60 -50.97
C ILE A 739 -17.69 7.17 -50.68
N LYS A 740 -18.38 7.63 -51.73
CA LYS A 740 -19.65 8.35 -51.64
C LYS A 740 -20.75 7.66 -52.44
N TYR A 741 -21.96 7.64 -51.86
CA TYR A 741 -23.21 7.32 -52.56
C TYR A 741 -23.25 5.96 -53.27
N SER A 742 -22.60 4.94 -52.72
CA SER A 742 -22.44 3.66 -53.38
C SER A 742 -23.12 2.49 -52.67
N ASN A 743 -23.85 1.67 -53.42
CA ASN A 743 -24.36 0.39 -52.91
C ASN A 743 -23.55 -0.84 -53.36
N LYS A 744 -22.42 -0.60 -54.06
CA LYS A 744 -21.58 -1.68 -54.60
C LYS A 744 -20.94 -2.46 -53.46
N TYR A 745 -20.63 -3.72 -53.71
CA TYR A 745 -19.83 -4.50 -52.76
C TYR A 745 -18.36 -4.17 -52.96
N PHE A 746 -17.65 -3.81 -51.90
CA PHE A 746 -16.23 -3.50 -51.96
C PHE A 746 -15.45 -4.01 -50.74
N ILE A 747 -14.15 -4.19 -50.91
CA ILE A 747 -13.20 -4.62 -49.90
C ILE A 747 -12.00 -3.67 -49.94
N ILE A 748 -11.68 -3.04 -48.82
CA ILE A 748 -10.44 -2.31 -48.59
C ILE A 748 -9.61 -3.16 -47.63
N LYS A 749 -8.44 -3.66 -48.06
CA LYS A 749 -7.63 -4.49 -47.18
C LYS A 749 -6.12 -4.30 -47.30
N ASN A 750 -5.39 -4.72 -46.27
CA ASN A 750 -3.92 -4.75 -46.26
C ASN A 750 -3.29 -3.42 -46.72
N SER A 751 -3.83 -2.28 -46.29
CA SER A 751 -3.43 -0.95 -46.77
C SER A 751 -3.11 0.01 -45.63
N HIS A 752 -2.39 1.08 -45.94
CA HIS A 752 -1.95 2.10 -44.97
C HIS A 752 -2.52 3.48 -45.32
N PHE A 753 -3.17 4.12 -44.36
CA PHE A 753 -3.83 5.42 -44.50
C PHE A 753 -3.41 6.33 -43.34
N THR A 754 -2.70 7.42 -43.63
CA THR A 754 -2.11 8.29 -42.60
C THR A 754 -2.24 9.77 -42.93
N ASN A 755 -2.08 10.64 -41.93
CA ASN A 755 -1.98 12.09 -42.09
C ASN A 755 -3.22 12.72 -42.77
N SER A 756 -4.42 12.30 -42.39
CA SER A 756 -5.65 12.96 -42.83
C SER A 756 -5.76 14.40 -42.30
N GLY A 757 -6.55 15.23 -42.98
CA GLY A 757 -6.87 16.58 -42.51
C GLY A 757 -7.75 16.62 -41.26
N PHE A 758 -7.82 17.81 -40.63
CA PHE A 758 -8.72 18.05 -39.50
C PHE A 758 -10.16 17.67 -39.90
N THR A 759 -10.87 16.89 -39.09
CA THR A 759 -12.22 16.32 -39.35
C THR A 759 -12.31 15.33 -40.52
N LYS A 760 -11.17 14.88 -41.06
CA LYS A 760 -11.08 13.91 -42.16
C LYS A 760 -10.59 12.57 -41.65
N ALA A 761 -10.81 11.51 -42.41
CA ALA A 761 -10.48 10.16 -41.97
C ALA A 761 -9.38 9.50 -42.82
N GLY A 762 -8.72 8.49 -42.26
CA GLY A 762 -7.98 7.52 -43.06
C GLY A 762 -8.91 6.92 -44.11
N ILE A 763 -10.00 6.31 -43.65
CA ILE A 763 -11.08 5.81 -44.52
C ILE A 763 -12.37 6.55 -44.21
N ASN A 764 -12.92 7.27 -45.20
CA ASN A 764 -14.17 8.01 -45.08
C ASN A 764 -15.24 7.43 -46.02
N LEU A 765 -16.35 6.94 -45.47
CA LEU A 765 -17.46 6.37 -46.23
C LEU A 765 -18.74 7.18 -45.96
N TYR A 766 -19.40 7.65 -47.02
CA TYR A 766 -20.57 8.53 -46.90
C TYR A 766 -21.70 8.08 -47.82
N TYR A 767 -22.87 7.72 -47.26
CA TYR A 767 -23.95 7.09 -48.05
C TYR A 767 -23.45 5.86 -48.83
N ALA A 768 -22.66 5.01 -48.18
CA ALA A 768 -22.12 3.80 -48.77
C ALA A 768 -22.57 2.57 -47.98
N ASP A 769 -22.79 1.45 -48.66
CA ASP A 769 -23.19 0.18 -48.07
C ASP A 769 -22.28 -0.97 -48.53
N ASN A 770 -22.36 -2.12 -47.86
CA ASN A 770 -21.79 -3.40 -48.31
C ASN A 770 -20.25 -3.44 -48.42
N GLY A 771 -19.55 -2.65 -47.61
CA GLY A 771 -18.08 -2.62 -47.58
C GLY A 771 -17.47 -3.59 -46.57
N LYS A 772 -16.27 -4.10 -46.88
CA LYS A 772 -15.39 -4.75 -45.91
C LYS A 772 -14.09 -3.97 -45.76
N ILE A 773 -13.66 -3.71 -44.53
CA ILE A 773 -12.45 -2.98 -44.19
C ILE A 773 -11.60 -3.90 -43.31
N ILE A 774 -10.57 -4.52 -43.89
CA ILE A 774 -9.88 -5.66 -43.27
C ILE A 774 -8.37 -5.42 -43.21
N ASN A 775 -7.71 -5.62 -42.07
CA ASN A 775 -6.24 -5.58 -41.97
C ASN A 775 -5.62 -4.26 -42.47
N ASN A 776 -6.27 -3.12 -42.26
CA ASN A 776 -5.70 -1.82 -42.64
C ASN A 776 -5.08 -1.12 -41.43
N ASN A 777 -4.05 -0.32 -41.69
CA ASN A 777 -3.52 0.61 -40.70
C ASN A 777 -4.05 2.02 -41.02
N CYS A 778 -4.93 2.52 -40.16
CA CYS A 778 -5.55 3.86 -40.23
C CYS A 778 -5.06 4.73 -39.06
N SER A 779 -3.76 4.79 -38.82
CA SER A 779 -3.15 5.51 -37.69
C SER A 779 -2.70 6.93 -38.05
N GLN A 780 -2.57 7.80 -37.03
CA GLN A 780 -2.11 9.19 -37.18
C GLN A 780 -3.01 10.04 -38.11
N ASN A 781 -4.32 9.85 -38.01
CA ASN A 781 -5.33 10.65 -38.73
C ASN A 781 -6.15 11.50 -37.75
N SER A 782 -6.97 12.42 -38.25
CA SER A 782 -7.99 13.06 -37.39
C SER A 782 -9.05 12.04 -36.93
N LEU A 783 -9.46 11.14 -37.83
CA LEU A 783 -10.35 10.00 -37.59
C LEU A 783 -9.72 8.77 -38.26
N GLY A 784 -9.72 7.60 -37.63
CA GLY A 784 -9.20 6.39 -38.27
C GLY A 784 -10.12 5.92 -39.41
N ILE A 785 -11.27 5.38 -39.05
CA ILE A 785 -12.33 4.94 -39.96
C ILE A 785 -13.62 5.68 -39.60
N TYR A 786 -14.17 6.41 -40.57
CA TYR A 786 -15.42 7.15 -40.41
C TYR A 786 -16.44 6.68 -41.45
N ILE A 787 -17.61 6.26 -40.98
CA ILE A 787 -18.73 5.85 -41.83
C ILE A 787 -19.95 6.68 -41.43
N ALA A 788 -20.52 7.41 -42.38
CA ALA A 788 -21.72 8.21 -42.19
C ALA A 788 -22.84 7.73 -43.12
N ARG A 789 -23.99 7.38 -42.51
CA ARG A 789 -25.20 6.90 -43.21
C ARG A 789 -24.94 5.71 -44.12
N GLY A 790 -24.61 4.56 -43.54
CA GLY A 790 -24.33 3.34 -44.30
C GLY A 790 -24.76 2.09 -43.54
N SER A 791 -24.70 0.91 -44.14
CA SER A 791 -25.08 -0.36 -43.51
C SER A 791 -24.34 -1.55 -44.11
N ASN A 792 -24.37 -2.68 -43.38
CA ASN A 792 -23.76 -3.96 -43.76
C ASN A 792 -22.23 -3.89 -43.92
N PHE A 793 -21.53 -3.24 -42.98
CA PHE A 793 -20.07 -3.19 -42.97
C PHE A 793 -19.46 -4.32 -42.16
N ASN A 794 -18.32 -4.86 -42.62
CA ASN A 794 -17.44 -5.68 -41.80
C ASN A 794 -16.11 -4.94 -41.64
N ILE A 795 -15.82 -4.48 -40.42
CA ILE A 795 -14.60 -3.75 -40.06
C ILE A 795 -13.80 -4.66 -39.16
N SER A 796 -12.79 -5.34 -39.71
CA SER A 796 -12.04 -6.34 -38.96
C SER A 796 -10.52 -6.18 -39.00
N ASN A 797 -9.87 -6.47 -37.87
CA ASN A 797 -8.41 -6.56 -37.77
C ASN A 797 -7.66 -5.29 -38.22
N ASN A 798 -8.28 -4.11 -38.07
CA ASN A 798 -7.63 -2.85 -38.42
C ASN A 798 -6.86 -2.28 -37.21
N ILE A 799 -5.81 -1.52 -37.50
CA ILE A 799 -4.96 -0.82 -36.51
C ILE A 799 -5.28 0.67 -36.58
N LEU A 800 -5.70 1.25 -35.45
CA LEU A 800 -6.17 2.63 -35.34
C LEU A 800 -5.49 3.32 -34.15
N ILE A 801 -4.24 3.75 -34.36
CA ILE A 801 -3.38 4.27 -33.30
C ILE A 801 -3.15 5.78 -33.48
N ASP A 802 -3.11 6.52 -32.37
CA ASP A 802 -2.77 7.95 -32.31
C ASP A 802 -3.63 8.82 -33.24
N ASN A 803 -4.92 8.48 -33.41
CA ASN A 803 -5.82 9.37 -34.12
C ASN A 803 -6.26 10.52 -33.20
N THR A 804 -6.37 11.72 -33.76
CA THR A 804 -6.65 12.92 -32.95
C THR A 804 -8.01 12.83 -32.25
N TRP A 805 -9.02 12.21 -32.88
CA TRP A 805 -10.35 12.04 -32.29
C TRP A 805 -10.71 10.57 -32.09
N MET A 806 -11.42 9.94 -33.03
CA MET A 806 -11.93 8.58 -32.89
C MET A 806 -11.09 7.58 -33.69
N GLY A 807 -10.95 6.37 -33.16
CA GLY A 807 -10.49 5.22 -33.93
C GLY A 807 -11.51 4.88 -35.01
N ILE A 808 -12.65 4.32 -34.61
CA ILE A 808 -13.77 3.95 -35.50
C ILE A 808 -15.01 4.75 -35.11
N GLN A 809 -15.68 5.35 -36.09
CA GLN A 809 -16.97 6.01 -35.87
C GLN A 809 -17.99 5.62 -36.94
N LEU A 810 -19.11 5.03 -36.49
CA LEU A 810 -20.33 4.87 -37.27
C LEU A 810 -21.31 5.98 -36.89
N ASN A 811 -21.70 6.83 -37.83
CA ASN A 811 -22.53 8.01 -37.55
C ASN A 811 -23.83 8.03 -38.38
N PHE A 812 -24.99 8.06 -37.70
CA PHE A 812 -26.36 8.06 -38.26
C PHE A 812 -26.82 6.79 -39.00
N TRP A 813 -27.79 6.07 -38.43
CA TRP A 813 -28.59 5.00 -39.05
C TRP A 813 -27.81 3.79 -39.59
N HIS A 814 -26.87 3.25 -38.80
CA HIS A 814 -26.10 2.06 -39.21
C HIS A 814 -26.75 0.77 -38.75
N ASN A 815 -26.94 -0.17 -39.68
CA ASN A 815 -27.52 -1.47 -39.36
C ASN A 815 -26.64 -2.62 -39.86
N ASN A 816 -26.59 -3.70 -39.05
CA ASN A 816 -25.90 -4.95 -39.36
C ASN A 816 -24.40 -4.78 -39.64
N CYS A 817 -23.73 -3.86 -38.93
CA CYS A 817 -22.28 -3.73 -39.01
C CYS A 817 -21.60 -4.62 -37.97
N ILE A 818 -20.49 -5.25 -38.35
CA ILE A 818 -19.65 -6.07 -37.49
C ILE A 818 -18.30 -5.36 -37.37
N ILE A 819 -17.91 -5.03 -36.14
CA ILE A 819 -16.62 -4.41 -35.81
C ILE A 819 -15.86 -5.40 -34.93
N THR A 820 -14.88 -6.10 -35.49
CA THR A 820 -14.25 -7.23 -34.77
C THR A 820 -12.74 -7.33 -34.91
N GLY A 821 -12.02 -7.70 -33.84
CA GLY A 821 -10.57 -7.90 -33.89
C GLY A 821 -9.77 -6.61 -34.13
N ASN A 822 -10.35 -5.41 -33.98
CA ASN A 822 -9.62 -4.17 -34.24
C ASN A 822 -8.78 -3.75 -33.02
N ILE A 823 -7.66 -3.08 -33.28
CA ILE A 823 -6.77 -2.51 -32.26
C ILE A 823 -6.89 -0.99 -32.31
N ALA A 824 -7.47 -0.39 -31.26
CA ALA A 824 -7.59 1.05 -31.11
C ALA A 824 -6.78 1.51 -29.89
N VAL A 825 -5.74 2.34 -30.07
CA VAL A 825 -4.83 2.75 -28.99
C VAL A 825 -4.55 4.25 -29.06
N ASN A 826 -4.57 4.94 -27.91
CA ASN A 826 -4.21 6.36 -27.80
C ASN A 826 -5.00 7.29 -28.74
N ASN A 827 -6.27 6.98 -29.01
CA ASN A 827 -7.12 7.88 -29.78
C ASN A 827 -7.64 9.01 -28.87
N GLY A 828 -7.65 10.24 -29.37
CA GLY A 828 -7.80 11.42 -28.52
C GLY A 828 -9.20 11.63 -27.92
N GLN A 829 -10.25 10.95 -28.35
CA GLN A 829 -11.55 10.96 -27.67
C GLN A 829 -12.04 9.55 -27.36
N HIS A 830 -12.47 8.82 -28.39
CA HIS A 830 -13.09 7.51 -28.23
C HIS A 830 -12.41 6.45 -29.10
N GLY A 831 -12.49 5.19 -28.69
CA GLY A 831 -11.97 4.08 -29.47
C GLY A 831 -12.93 3.74 -30.59
N ILE A 832 -14.11 3.26 -30.21
CA ILE A 832 -15.19 2.89 -31.12
C ILE A 832 -16.48 3.61 -30.73
N VAL A 833 -17.13 4.24 -31.72
CA VAL A 833 -18.39 4.95 -31.52
C VAL A 833 -19.48 4.40 -32.45
N ILE A 834 -20.60 3.99 -31.85
CA ILE A 834 -21.87 3.74 -32.53
C ILE A 834 -22.79 4.95 -32.29
N GLY A 835 -22.98 5.73 -33.35
CA GLY A 835 -23.75 6.96 -33.35
C GLY A 835 -25.25 6.75 -33.61
N GLN A 836 -25.95 7.86 -33.77
CA GLN A 836 -27.41 7.97 -33.61
C GLN A 836 -28.22 6.95 -34.42
N GLU A 837 -29.27 6.41 -33.78
CA GLU A 837 -30.29 5.55 -34.38
C GLU A 837 -29.71 4.33 -35.13
N SER A 838 -28.66 3.71 -34.58
CA SER A 838 -28.00 2.54 -35.16
C SER A 838 -28.45 1.26 -34.44
N TYR A 839 -28.75 0.22 -35.21
CA TYR A 839 -29.34 -1.01 -34.69
C TYR A 839 -28.63 -2.28 -35.16
N PHE A 840 -28.67 -3.35 -34.36
CA PHE A 840 -28.18 -4.68 -34.76
C PHE A 840 -26.71 -4.69 -35.18
N ASN A 841 -25.88 -3.85 -34.57
CA ASN A 841 -24.43 -3.87 -34.79
C ASN A 841 -23.76 -4.71 -33.71
N ILE A 842 -22.66 -5.38 -34.07
CA ILE A 842 -21.87 -6.23 -33.19
C ILE A 842 -20.47 -5.64 -33.08
N ILE A 843 -20.01 -5.40 -31.85
CA ILE A 843 -18.66 -4.99 -31.52
C ILE A 843 -18.04 -6.13 -30.72
N SER A 844 -17.09 -6.86 -31.31
CA SER A 844 -16.54 -8.05 -30.65
C SER A 844 -15.05 -8.25 -30.79
N GLU A 845 -14.40 -8.82 -29.78
CA GLU A 845 -12.97 -9.18 -29.86
C GLU A 845 -12.04 -7.99 -30.18
N ASN A 846 -12.43 -6.76 -29.85
CA ASN A 846 -11.59 -5.58 -30.07
C ASN A 846 -10.72 -5.28 -28.85
N LEU A 847 -9.51 -4.78 -29.10
CA LEU A 847 -8.59 -4.27 -28.09
C LEU A 847 -8.59 -2.74 -28.10
N ILE A 848 -8.99 -2.13 -26.97
CA ILE A 848 -9.24 -0.68 -26.89
C ILE A 848 -8.55 -0.09 -25.66
N VAL A 849 -7.53 0.74 -25.90
CA VAL A 849 -6.55 1.09 -24.85
C VAL A 849 -6.26 2.59 -24.79
N ASN A 850 -6.30 3.14 -23.57
CA ASN A 850 -5.81 4.48 -23.22
C ASN A 850 -6.46 5.60 -24.04
N HIS A 851 -7.74 5.82 -23.85
CA HIS A 851 -8.50 6.88 -24.51
C HIS A 851 -8.95 7.95 -23.51
N ILE A 852 -8.92 9.21 -23.95
CA ILE A 852 -9.20 10.37 -23.09
C ILE A 852 -10.67 10.39 -22.63
N TYR A 853 -11.59 9.80 -23.39
CA TYR A 853 -12.98 9.57 -22.98
C TYR A 853 -13.27 8.08 -22.91
N SER A 854 -14.21 7.56 -23.70
CA SER A 854 -14.61 6.16 -23.57
C SER A 854 -13.88 5.23 -24.54
N GLY A 855 -13.63 4.00 -24.11
CA GLY A 855 -13.19 2.95 -25.02
C GLY A 855 -14.25 2.67 -26.08
N ILE A 856 -15.46 2.30 -25.65
CA ILE A 856 -16.64 2.13 -26.51
C ILE A 856 -17.72 3.12 -26.11
N LEU A 857 -18.37 3.75 -27.10
CA LEU A 857 -19.55 4.59 -26.91
C LEU A 857 -20.70 4.10 -27.80
N ILE A 858 -21.84 3.78 -27.20
CA ILE A 858 -23.13 3.62 -27.89
C ILE A 858 -24.00 4.83 -27.55
N GLN A 859 -24.47 5.56 -28.56
CA GLN A 859 -25.23 6.78 -28.32
C GLN A 859 -26.42 7.04 -29.24
N GLY A 860 -27.33 7.90 -28.75
CA GLY A 860 -28.25 8.66 -29.59
C GLY A 860 -29.44 7.86 -30.13
N GLY A 861 -30.14 7.15 -29.26
CA GLY A 861 -31.32 6.36 -29.60
C GLY A 861 -31.01 4.97 -30.16
N SER A 862 -29.75 4.54 -30.11
CA SER A 862 -29.29 3.25 -30.65
C SER A 862 -29.80 2.08 -29.81
N LYS A 863 -30.13 0.96 -30.48
CA LYS A 863 -30.80 -0.20 -29.87
C LYS A 863 -30.38 -1.53 -30.46
N TYR A 864 -30.50 -2.61 -29.69
CA TYR A 864 -30.21 -3.98 -30.14
C TYR A 864 -28.79 -4.15 -30.68
N ASN A 865 -27.84 -3.36 -30.17
CA ASN A 865 -26.43 -3.57 -30.45
C ASN A 865 -25.84 -4.53 -29.40
N ILE A 866 -24.85 -5.30 -29.80
CA ILE A 866 -24.14 -6.27 -28.96
C ILE A 866 -22.69 -5.81 -28.83
N ILE A 867 -22.22 -5.71 -27.60
CA ILE A 867 -20.82 -5.46 -27.24
C ILE A 867 -20.35 -6.72 -26.53
N GLU A 868 -19.58 -7.57 -27.20
CA GLU A 868 -19.21 -8.88 -26.66
C GLU A 868 -17.72 -9.17 -26.71
N SER A 869 -17.13 -9.84 -25.71
CA SER A 869 -15.74 -10.34 -25.81
C SER A 869 -14.69 -9.27 -26.14
N ASN A 870 -14.86 -8.00 -25.75
CA ASN A 870 -13.86 -6.95 -25.97
C ASN A 870 -12.96 -6.78 -24.74
N THR A 871 -11.72 -6.34 -24.95
CA THR A 871 -10.78 -5.99 -23.89
C THR A 871 -10.52 -4.49 -23.88
N LEU A 872 -10.87 -3.83 -22.78
CA LEU A 872 -10.76 -2.39 -22.59
C LEU A 872 -9.86 -2.08 -21.40
N TYR A 873 -8.78 -1.32 -21.64
CA TYR A 873 -7.77 -1.03 -20.61
C TYR A 873 -7.42 0.46 -20.53
N ALA A 874 -7.34 1.00 -19.31
CA ALA A 874 -6.85 2.35 -19.03
C ALA A 874 -7.58 3.48 -19.79
N ASN A 875 -8.86 3.29 -20.12
CA ASN A 875 -9.68 4.33 -20.73
C ASN A 875 -10.26 5.25 -19.65
N SER A 876 -10.67 6.48 -19.96
CA SER A 876 -11.38 7.28 -18.96
C SER A 876 -12.67 6.60 -18.55
N TRP A 877 -13.53 6.25 -19.50
CA TRP A 877 -14.63 5.31 -19.31
C TRP A 877 -14.36 4.04 -20.09
N GLY A 878 -14.65 2.86 -19.54
CA GLY A 878 -14.53 1.62 -20.31
C GLY A 878 -15.58 1.59 -21.43
N ILE A 879 -16.81 1.27 -21.06
CA ILE A 879 -17.97 1.23 -21.96
C ILE A 879 -18.98 2.28 -21.52
N TRP A 880 -19.42 3.13 -22.44
CA TRP A 880 -20.46 4.12 -22.18
C TRP A 880 -21.67 3.90 -23.08
N ILE A 881 -22.81 3.61 -22.47
CA ILE A 881 -24.11 3.46 -23.12
C ILE A 881 -24.93 4.70 -22.78
N TYR A 882 -25.03 5.63 -23.72
CA TYR A 882 -25.67 6.93 -23.53
C TYR A 882 -26.95 7.07 -24.34
N ASN A 883 -28.08 7.37 -23.71
CA ASN A 883 -29.38 7.52 -24.38
C ASN A 883 -29.67 6.39 -25.40
N SER A 884 -29.42 5.14 -25.00
CA SER A 884 -29.45 3.97 -25.87
C SER A 884 -30.06 2.79 -25.13
N ASN A 885 -31.01 2.09 -25.76
CA ASN A 885 -31.90 1.16 -25.06
C ASN A 885 -31.84 -0.23 -25.66
N ASN A 886 -32.11 -1.29 -24.89
CA ASN A 886 -32.17 -2.67 -25.41
C ASN A 886 -30.85 -3.15 -26.06
N ASN A 887 -29.71 -2.74 -25.52
CA ASN A 887 -28.40 -3.24 -25.95
C ASN A 887 -27.90 -4.33 -24.98
N ILE A 888 -27.02 -5.20 -25.47
CA ILE A 888 -26.39 -6.28 -24.70
C ILE A 888 -24.90 -5.97 -24.60
N CYS A 889 -24.36 -6.06 -23.38
CA CYS A 889 -22.95 -5.92 -23.08
C CYS A 889 -22.52 -7.18 -22.33
N GLU A 890 -21.80 -8.08 -23.00
CA GLU A 890 -21.46 -9.38 -22.42
C GLU A 890 -20.02 -9.84 -22.61
N GLU A 891 -19.49 -10.63 -21.68
CA GLU A 891 -18.15 -11.25 -21.81
C GLU A 891 -17.00 -10.24 -22.07
N ASN A 892 -17.17 -8.96 -21.72
CA ASN A 892 -16.12 -7.96 -21.88
C ASN A 892 -15.23 -7.91 -20.63
N ILE A 893 -13.97 -7.53 -20.85
CA ILE A 893 -12.98 -7.34 -19.79
C ILE A 893 -12.64 -5.85 -19.74
N ILE A 894 -12.96 -5.20 -18.62
CA ILE A 894 -12.79 -3.76 -18.42
C ILE A 894 -11.95 -3.51 -17.16
N VAL A 895 -10.80 -2.87 -17.37
CA VAL A 895 -9.76 -2.78 -16.33
C VAL A 895 -9.11 -1.40 -16.29
N ASN A 896 -8.77 -0.93 -15.08
CA ASN A 896 -7.99 0.28 -14.86
C ASN A 896 -8.62 1.55 -15.47
N SER A 897 -9.94 1.63 -15.57
CA SER A 897 -10.58 2.86 -16.07
C SER A 897 -10.40 4.01 -15.07
N GLU A 898 -10.14 5.23 -15.56
CA GLU A 898 -9.94 6.40 -14.68
C GLU A 898 -11.25 6.87 -14.02
N GLN A 899 -12.38 6.63 -14.69
CA GLN A 899 -13.74 6.84 -14.20
C GLN A 899 -14.44 5.47 -14.09
N GLU A 900 -15.71 5.36 -14.51
CA GLU A 900 -16.48 4.12 -14.42
C GLU A 900 -16.02 3.07 -15.45
N GLY A 901 -16.03 1.80 -15.04
CA GLY A 901 -15.79 0.68 -15.94
C GLY A 901 -16.89 0.58 -17.01
N ILE A 902 -18.14 0.39 -16.57
CA ILE A 902 -19.32 0.43 -17.45
C ILE A 902 -20.28 1.52 -16.96
N LEU A 903 -20.60 2.47 -17.83
CA LEU A 903 -21.54 3.55 -17.57
C LEU A 903 -22.81 3.40 -18.41
N ILE A 904 -23.94 3.20 -17.74
CA ILE A 904 -25.29 3.22 -18.33
C ILE A 904 -25.93 4.56 -17.98
N GLU A 905 -26.08 5.42 -18.98
CA GLU A 905 -26.56 6.78 -18.79
C GLU A 905 -27.78 7.09 -19.66
N GLU A 906 -28.87 7.56 -19.03
CA GLU A 906 -30.14 7.89 -19.71
C GLU A 906 -30.67 6.73 -20.58
N SER A 907 -30.43 5.50 -20.14
CA SER A 907 -30.51 4.30 -20.97
C SER A 907 -31.31 3.21 -20.26
N ASN A 908 -32.23 2.56 -20.99
CA ASN A 908 -33.25 1.67 -20.45
C ASN A 908 -33.18 0.27 -21.08
N TYR A 909 -33.55 -0.74 -20.30
CA TYR A 909 -33.69 -2.12 -20.75
C TYR A 909 -32.43 -2.71 -21.39
N ASN A 910 -31.24 -2.23 -20.99
CA ASN A 910 -29.98 -2.84 -21.40
C ASN A 910 -29.64 -4.01 -20.47
N ARG A 911 -28.93 -5.00 -21.02
CA ARG A 911 -28.48 -6.19 -20.30
C ARG A 911 -26.96 -6.19 -20.23
N ILE A 912 -26.42 -6.20 -19.02
CA ILE A 912 -24.98 -6.26 -18.73
C ILE A 912 -24.70 -7.60 -18.07
N GLU A 913 -24.02 -8.51 -18.76
CA GLU A 913 -23.82 -9.86 -18.25
C GLU A 913 -22.48 -10.52 -18.51
N ASN A 914 -22.02 -11.39 -17.62
CA ASN A 914 -20.75 -12.13 -17.79
C ASN A 914 -19.52 -11.23 -18.05
N ASN A 915 -19.55 -9.96 -17.67
CA ASN A 915 -18.38 -9.08 -17.82
C ASN A 915 -17.46 -9.21 -16.61
N THR A 916 -16.16 -8.99 -16.83
CA THR A 916 -15.15 -8.88 -15.77
C THR A 916 -14.73 -7.42 -15.65
N VAL A 917 -15.03 -6.78 -14.52
CA VAL A 917 -14.89 -5.33 -14.31
C VAL A 917 -14.11 -5.07 -13.02
N TYR A 918 -12.83 -4.76 -13.14
CA TYR A 918 -11.96 -4.68 -11.96
C TYR A 918 -10.87 -3.62 -12.01
N LYS A 919 -10.37 -3.23 -10.84
CA LYS A 919 -9.30 -2.22 -10.67
C LYS A 919 -9.62 -0.85 -11.26
N ASN A 920 -10.89 -0.50 -11.43
CA ASN A 920 -11.25 0.83 -11.93
C ASN A 920 -11.14 1.87 -10.81
N LYS A 921 -10.65 3.07 -11.13
CA LYS A 921 -10.52 4.16 -10.15
C LYS A 921 -11.87 4.77 -9.79
N GLY A 922 -12.85 4.68 -10.69
CA GLY A 922 -14.24 5.01 -10.42
C GLY A 922 -15.03 3.81 -9.90
N ASN A 923 -16.32 3.78 -10.20
CA ASN A 923 -17.16 2.62 -9.90
C ASN A 923 -16.94 1.51 -10.94
N GLY A 924 -17.22 0.26 -10.59
CA GLY A 924 -17.23 -0.84 -11.56
C GLY A 924 -18.32 -0.63 -12.62
N ILE A 925 -19.58 -0.69 -12.21
CA ILE A 925 -20.74 -0.44 -13.08
C ILE A 925 -21.60 0.69 -12.48
N THR A 926 -22.06 1.63 -13.30
CA THR A 926 -22.90 2.75 -12.85
C THR A 926 -24.15 2.90 -13.70
N LEU A 927 -25.29 3.12 -13.04
CA LEU A 927 -26.55 3.52 -13.63
C LEU A 927 -26.85 4.96 -13.21
N GLN A 928 -26.89 5.89 -14.16
CA GLN A 928 -27.09 7.30 -13.85
C GLN A 928 -27.94 8.10 -14.86
N SER A 929 -28.46 9.24 -14.40
CA SER A 929 -29.10 10.22 -15.26
C SER A 929 -28.89 11.65 -14.77
N TYR A 930 -28.92 12.62 -15.69
CA TYR A 930 -28.90 14.05 -15.35
C TYR A 930 -30.32 14.62 -15.21
N ASP A 931 -30.43 15.71 -14.43
CA ASP A 931 -31.65 16.33 -13.88
C ASP A 931 -32.61 16.97 -14.93
N TYR A 932 -32.98 16.20 -15.96
CA TYR A 932 -33.94 16.55 -16.99
C TYR A 932 -35.21 15.72 -16.84
N ILE A 933 -36.35 16.39 -16.82
CA ILE A 933 -37.68 15.78 -16.82
C ILE A 933 -37.76 14.84 -18.04
N GLU A 934 -37.93 13.53 -17.80
CA GLU A 934 -38.01 12.40 -18.77
C GLU A 934 -36.72 11.59 -19.05
N ALA A 935 -35.58 11.86 -18.39
CA ALA A 935 -34.36 11.04 -18.53
C ALA A 935 -34.20 10.05 -17.36
N TRP A 936 -34.58 8.78 -17.55
CA TRP A 936 -34.50 7.73 -16.52
C TRP A 936 -33.64 6.55 -16.99
N CYS A 937 -33.11 5.79 -16.02
CA CYS A 937 -32.44 4.50 -16.23
C CYS A 937 -33.35 3.38 -15.73
N ILE A 938 -34.26 2.93 -16.59
CA ILE A 938 -35.34 2.01 -16.24
C ILE A 938 -35.04 0.60 -16.71
N GLY A 939 -35.28 -0.39 -15.83
CA GLY A 939 -35.45 -1.77 -16.24
C GLY A 939 -34.19 -2.40 -16.81
N ASN A 940 -33.01 -1.89 -16.45
CA ASN A 940 -31.75 -2.50 -16.87
C ASN A 940 -31.51 -3.79 -16.06
N THR A 941 -30.84 -4.77 -16.65
CA THR A 941 -30.51 -6.03 -15.98
C THR A 941 -29.01 -6.20 -15.90
N ILE A 942 -28.49 -6.44 -14.69
CA ILE A 942 -27.06 -6.65 -14.44
C ILE A 942 -26.90 -8.00 -13.75
N LEU A 943 -26.28 -8.98 -14.43
CA LEU A 943 -26.18 -10.34 -13.90
C LEU A 943 -24.89 -11.05 -14.26
N LYS A 944 -24.40 -11.95 -13.41
CA LYS A 944 -23.23 -12.80 -13.69
C LYS A 944 -21.94 -12.04 -14.00
N ASN A 945 -21.84 -10.78 -13.58
CA ASN A 945 -20.60 -10.02 -13.74
C ASN A 945 -19.66 -10.32 -12.57
N ASN A 946 -18.37 -10.40 -12.84
CA ASN A 946 -17.32 -10.42 -11.83
C ASN A 946 -16.84 -8.98 -11.62
N ILE A 947 -17.06 -8.43 -10.43
CA ILE A 947 -16.85 -7.03 -10.10
C ILE A 947 -15.93 -6.96 -8.89
N SER A 948 -14.67 -6.60 -9.12
CA SER A 948 -13.67 -6.68 -8.06
C SER A 948 -12.66 -5.55 -8.00
N GLU A 949 -12.08 -5.30 -6.83
CA GLU A 949 -10.96 -4.36 -6.65
C GLU A 949 -11.24 -2.92 -7.18
N ASN A 950 -12.50 -2.47 -7.26
CA ASN A 950 -12.82 -1.11 -7.73
C ASN A 950 -12.71 -0.10 -6.59
N LEU A 951 -12.06 1.05 -6.84
CA LEU A 951 -11.66 2.00 -5.78
C LEU A 951 -12.82 2.80 -5.17
N LYS A 952 -14.00 2.82 -5.80
CA LYS A 952 -15.19 3.50 -5.25
C LYS A 952 -16.28 2.51 -4.85
N VAL A 953 -17.12 2.13 -5.81
CA VAL A 953 -18.26 1.23 -5.59
C VAL A 953 -18.24 0.15 -6.68
N GLY A 954 -18.54 -1.11 -6.34
CA GLY A 954 -18.70 -2.19 -7.32
C GLY A 954 -19.83 -1.88 -8.31
N ILE A 955 -21.07 -1.77 -7.82
CA ILE A 955 -22.21 -1.26 -8.58
C ILE A 955 -22.83 -0.04 -7.89
N ALA A 956 -22.96 1.07 -8.61
CA ALA A 956 -23.63 2.28 -8.14
C ALA A 956 -24.90 2.57 -8.95
N ALA A 957 -26.05 2.61 -8.28
CA ALA A 957 -27.33 3.03 -8.84
C ALA A 957 -27.72 4.41 -8.28
N ASP A 958 -27.83 5.41 -9.15
CA ASP A 958 -28.21 6.76 -8.73
C ASP A 958 -29.73 6.90 -8.47
N ARG A 959 -30.15 8.10 -8.06
CA ARG A 959 -31.56 8.42 -7.76
C ARG A 959 -32.54 8.31 -8.93
N TYR A 960 -32.06 8.14 -10.16
CA TYR A 960 -32.84 8.00 -11.38
C TYR A 960 -32.77 6.58 -11.96
N SER A 961 -32.04 5.67 -11.32
CA SER A 961 -32.13 4.23 -11.56
C SER A 961 -33.44 3.70 -10.99
N ILE A 962 -34.26 3.10 -11.84
CA ILE A 962 -35.61 2.65 -11.49
C ILE A 962 -35.83 1.23 -12.02
N GLU A 963 -36.40 0.35 -11.19
CA GLU A 963 -36.83 -1.00 -11.61
C GLU A 963 -35.71 -1.83 -12.27
N SER A 964 -34.44 -1.59 -11.91
CA SER A 964 -33.32 -2.40 -12.40
C SER A 964 -33.23 -3.72 -11.63
N LEU A 965 -32.82 -4.79 -12.31
CA LEU A 965 -32.69 -6.14 -11.73
C LEU A 965 -31.21 -6.56 -11.68
N ILE A 966 -30.69 -6.81 -10.49
CA ILE A 966 -29.26 -7.02 -10.21
C ILE A 966 -29.09 -8.31 -9.40
N TYR A 967 -28.62 -9.40 -10.01
CA TYR A 967 -28.52 -10.70 -9.34
C TYR A 967 -27.45 -11.60 -9.99
N LEU A 968 -26.96 -12.61 -9.28
CA LEU A 968 -25.88 -13.52 -9.68
C LEU A 968 -24.54 -12.83 -10.00
N ASN A 969 -24.31 -11.59 -9.54
CA ASN A 969 -23.01 -10.95 -9.68
C ASN A 969 -22.09 -11.38 -8.53
N ILE A 970 -20.79 -11.29 -8.77
CA ILE A 970 -19.73 -11.60 -7.80
C ILE A 970 -19.06 -10.30 -7.41
N PHE A 971 -19.05 -10.00 -6.11
CA PHE A 971 -18.48 -8.80 -5.51
C PHE A 971 -17.31 -9.18 -4.61
N ILE A 972 -16.09 -8.73 -4.97
CA ILE A 972 -14.85 -9.07 -4.24
C ILE A 972 -13.96 -7.82 -4.09
N ASP A 973 -13.54 -7.49 -2.88
CA ASP A 973 -12.55 -6.45 -2.57
C ASP A 973 -12.83 -5.07 -3.19
N ASN A 974 -14.10 -4.70 -3.37
CA ASN A 974 -14.44 -3.32 -3.75
C ASN A 974 -14.47 -2.44 -2.49
N ASN A 975 -14.07 -1.18 -2.60
CA ASN A 975 -14.10 -0.26 -1.44
C ASN A 975 -15.50 -0.12 -0.82
N ILE A 976 -16.54 -0.16 -1.65
CA ILE A 976 -17.94 -0.38 -1.27
C ILE A 976 -18.50 -1.39 -2.27
N GLN A 977 -19.11 -2.49 -1.82
CA GLN A 977 -19.59 -3.50 -2.78
C GLN A 977 -20.71 -2.95 -3.66
N ALA A 978 -21.71 -2.32 -3.06
CA ALA A 978 -22.86 -1.77 -3.78
C ALA A 978 -23.44 -0.53 -3.11
N GLU A 979 -23.92 0.41 -3.93
CA GLU A 979 -24.67 1.59 -3.48
C GLU A 979 -25.94 1.78 -4.33
N ASP A 980 -27.08 1.92 -3.67
CA ASP A 980 -28.38 2.14 -4.30
C ASP A 980 -29.11 3.36 -3.71
N ASN A 981 -29.22 4.39 -4.53
CA ASN A 981 -29.99 5.60 -4.25
C ASN A 981 -31.28 5.68 -5.09
N GLY A 982 -31.55 4.65 -5.89
CA GLY A 982 -32.64 4.60 -6.87
C GLY A 982 -34.00 4.28 -6.27
N THR A 983 -34.91 3.81 -7.12
CA THR A 983 -36.29 3.45 -6.73
C THR A 983 -36.69 2.09 -7.29
N ASN A 984 -37.08 1.17 -6.41
CA ASN A 984 -37.52 -0.18 -6.78
C ASN A 984 -36.50 -0.97 -7.60
N ASN A 985 -35.20 -0.76 -7.40
CA ASN A 985 -34.21 -1.68 -7.93
C ASN A 985 -34.23 -2.95 -7.07
N GLU A 986 -34.19 -4.11 -7.73
CA GLU A 986 -34.22 -5.43 -7.10
C GLU A 986 -32.80 -6.02 -7.16
N TRP A 987 -32.24 -6.34 -5.99
CA TRP A 987 -30.90 -6.93 -5.84
C TRP A 987 -30.92 -8.46 -5.73
N ASP A 988 -32.07 -9.05 -6.04
CA ASP A 988 -32.30 -10.48 -6.16
C ASP A 988 -33.44 -10.71 -7.17
N ASN A 989 -33.62 -11.94 -7.64
CA ASN A 989 -34.73 -12.27 -8.54
C ASN A 989 -35.92 -12.96 -7.84
N GLY A 990 -36.00 -12.86 -6.51
CA GLY A 990 -36.96 -13.57 -5.67
C GLY A 990 -36.62 -15.04 -5.39
N THR A 991 -35.51 -15.56 -5.93
CA THR A 991 -35.01 -16.92 -5.65
C THR A 991 -33.51 -16.97 -5.40
N ILE A 992 -32.73 -16.03 -5.95
CA ILE A 992 -31.29 -15.94 -5.77
C ILE A 992 -30.83 -14.50 -5.98
N GLY A 993 -29.86 -14.10 -5.16
CA GLY A 993 -29.23 -12.79 -5.12
C GLY A 993 -27.84 -12.81 -5.73
N ASN A 994 -26.93 -12.05 -5.12
CA ASN A 994 -25.53 -11.90 -5.51
C ASN A 994 -24.60 -12.55 -4.48
N TYR A 995 -23.36 -12.80 -4.89
CA TYR A 995 -22.30 -13.22 -3.99
C TYR A 995 -21.55 -11.99 -3.48
N TRP A 996 -21.32 -11.94 -2.17
CA TRP A 996 -20.60 -10.86 -1.49
C TRP A 996 -19.53 -11.48 -0.59
N ASP A 997 -18.26 -11.14 -0.83
CA ASP A 997 -17.13 -11.61 -0.03
C ASP A 997 -17.17 -11.13 1.44
N ASP A 998 -17.88 -10.03 1.72
CA ASP A 998 -18.08 -9.45 3.05
C ASP A 998 -19.39 -9.92 3.71
N TYR A 999 -20.07 -10.92 3.13
CA TYR A 999 -21.29 -11.47 3.70
C TYR A 999 -21.00 -12.34 4.93
N THR A 1000 -21.44 -11.88 6.10
CA THR A 1000 -21.26 -12.59 7.38
C THR A 1000 -22.53 -13.29 7.86
N GLY A 1001 -23.44 -13.66 6.95
CA GLY A 1001 -24.72 -14.31 7.29
C GLY A 1001 -24.54 -15.75 7.78
N VAL A 1002 -25.58 -16.56 7.63
CA VAL A 1002 -25.56 -18.03 7.78
C VAL A 1002 -26.57 -18.61 6.80
N ASP A 1003 -26.37 -19.84 6.35
CA ASP A 1003 -27.39 -20.66 5.68
C ASP A 1003 -27.76 -21.83 6.61
N LEU A 1004 -28.88 -21.72 7.33
CA LEU A 1004 -29.29 -22.74 8.29
C LEU A 1004 -29.98 -23.94 7.62
N ASN A 1005 -30.40 -23.81 6.37
CA ASN A 1005 -31.09 -24.85 5.63
C ASN A 1005 -30.25 -25.47 4.51
N ASP A 1006 -29.00 -25.04 4.37
CA ASP A 1006 -27.98 -25.63 3.49
C ASP A 1006 -28.51 -25.71 2.04
N ASP A 1007 -29.05 -24.59 1.53
CA ASP A 1007 -29.52 -24.47 0.15
C ASP A 1007 -28.67 -23.56 -0.74
N GLY A 1008 -27.49 -23.14 -0.24
CA GLY A 1008 -26.54 -22.24 -0.88
C GLY A 1008 -26.98 -20.77 -0.86
N ILE A 1009 -27.95 -20.44 0.01
CA ILE A 1009 -28.53 -19.10 0.10
C ILE A 1009 -28.54 -18.66 1.56
N GLY A 1010 -27.97 -17.49 1.82
CA GLY A 1010 -27.94 -16.93 3.16
C GLY A 1010 -29.33 -16.55 3.68
N ASP A 1011 -29.63 -16.97 4.91
CA ASP A 1011 -30.89 -16.69 5.61
C ASP A 1011 -31.03 -15.22 6.05
N VAL A 1012 -29.92 -14.47 6.08
CA VAL A 1012 -29.88 -13.08 6.52
C VAL A 1012 -29.76 -12.17 5.30
N PRO A 1013 -30.71 -11.28 5.01
CA PRO A 1013 -30.58 -10.36 3.89
C PRO A 1013 -29.31 -9.50 3.96
N TYR A 1014 -28.64 -9.31 2.83
CA TYR A 1014 -27.52 -8.38 2.70
C TYR A 1014 -28.06 -6.96 2.43
N ASN A 1015 -27.64 -5.98 3.24
CA ASN A 1015 -28.12 -4.61 3.10
C ASN A 1015 -27.27 -3.83 2.10
N ILE A 1016 -27.90 -3.22 1.11
CA ILE A 1016 -27.23 -2.38 0.12
C ILE A 1016 -27.11 -0.96 0.68
N SER A 1017 -25.90 -0.40 0.63
CA SER A 1017 -25.66 0.98 1.08
C SER A 1017 -26.45 1.98 0.21
N GLY A 1018 -26.77 3.16 0.74
CA GLY A 1018 -27.44 4.23 -0.01
C GLY A 1018 -28.84 4.60 0.49
N ALA A 1019 -29.45 5.61 -0.13
CA ALA A 1019 -30.69 6.22 0.33
C ALA A 1019 -31.95 5.38 0.05
N ALA A 1020 -31.88 4.38 -0.83
CA ALA A 1020 -33.03 3.54 -1.17
C ALA A 1020 -33.39 2.54 -0.05
N GLY A 1021 -32.40 2.15 0.77
CA GLY A 1021 -32.56 1.09 1.77
C GLY A 1021 -32.87 -0.27 1.13
N ALA A 1022 -32.28 -0.54 -0.04
CA ALA A 1022 -32.44 -1.79 -0.76
C ALA A 1022 -31.70 -2.93 -0.06
N THR A 1023 -32.18 -4.15 -0.27
CA THR A 1023 -31.59 -5.37 0.30
C THR A 1023 -31.58 -6.47 -0.76
N ASP A 1024 -30.52 -7.26 -0.74
CA ASP A 1024 -30.49 -8.57 -1.38
C ASP A 1024 -31.06 -9.58 -0.37
N ASN A 1025 -32.23 -10.14 -0.66
CA ASN A 1025 -32.93 -11.04 0.27
C ASN A 1025 -32.47 -12.51 0.15
N TYR A 1026 -31.68 -12.83 -0.88
CA TYR A 1026 -31.23 -14.18 -1.17
C TYR A 1026 -29.73 -14.18 -1.49
N PRO A 1027 -28.88 -13.60 -0.64
CA PRO A 1027 -27.44 -13.54 -0.90
C PRO A 1027 -26.91 -14.96 -1.08
N ILE A 1028 -26.03 -15.15 -2.05
CA ILE A 1028 -25.43 -16.45 -2.31
C ILE A 1028 -24.51 -16.76 -1.13
N TRP A 1029 -24.79 -17.85 -0.42
CA TRP A 1029 -23.95 -18.36 0.65
C TRP A 1029 -22.98 -19.37 0.06
N ASP A 1030 -21.72 -19.27 0.45
CA ASP A 1030 -20.65 -20.20 0.07
C ASP A 1030 -19.87 -20.51 1.35
N ASP A 1031 -20.22 -21.61 2.00
CA ASP A 1031 -19.46 -22.22 3.10
C ASP A 1031 -18.58 -23.39 2.61
N GLY A 1032 -18.42 -23.52 1.29
CA GLY A 1032 -17.90 -24.74 0.68
C GLY A 1032 -19.02 -25.73 0.31
N PRO A 1033 -18.71 -27.00 0.00
CA PRO A 1033 -19.69 -27.93 -0.59
C PRO A 1033 -20.63 -28.66 0.43
N ASP A 1034 -21.96 -28.55 0.23
CA ASP A 1034 -23.09 -29.17 1.00
C ASP A 1034 -23.01 -30.69 1.27
N VAL A 1035 -23.65 -31.17 2.36
CA VAL A 1035 -23.42 -32.50 2.96
C VAL A 1035 -24.70 -33.29 3.26
N ILE A 1036 -24.79 -34.56 2.81
CA ILE A 1036 -25.84 -35.52 3.21
C ILE A 1036 -25.51 -36.13 4.60
N PRO A 1037 -26.48 -36.25 5.54
CA PRO A 1037 -26.24 -36.86 6.86
C PRO A 1037 -25.68 -38.30 6.77
N LEU A 1038 -24.50 -38.48 7.36
CA LEU A 1038 -23.68 -39.71 7.32
C LEU A 1038 -24.42 -41.03 7.63
N PRO A 1039 -25.35 -41.11 8.61
CA PRO A 1039 -26.08 -42.35 8.93
C PRO A 1039 -27.06 -42.79 7.83
N GLU A 1040 -27.60 -41.83 7.09
CA GLU A 1040 -28.53 -42.05 5.97
C GLU A 1040 -27.77 -42.56 4.74
N TYR A 1041 -26.54 -42.09 4.53
CA TYR A 1041 -25.65 -42.57 3.47
C TYR A 1041 -25.27 -44.05 3.63
N ILE A 1042 -24.91 -44.50 4.85
CA ILE A 1042 -24.57 -45.91 5.10
C ILE A 1042 -25.78 -46.84 4.91
N GLU A 1043 -26.99 -46.36 5.19
CA GLU A 1043 -28.22 -47.12 4.97
C GLU A 1043 -28.46 -47.38 3.49
N ASN A 1044 -28.26 -46.37 2.65
CA ASN A 1044 -28.36 -46.50 1.19
C ASN A 1044 -27.33 -47.50 0.61
N VAL A 1045 -26.11 -47.52 1.16
CA VAL A 1045 -25.06 -48.49 0.80
C VAL A 1045 -25.48 -49.91 1.17
N ILE A 1046 -26.04 -50.12 2.37
CA ILE A 1046 -26.53 -51.42 2.85
C ILE A 1046 -27.69 -51.93 1.98
N ASP A 1047 -28.65 -51.06 1.66
CA ASP A 1047 -29.80 -51.41 0.81
C ASP A 1047 -29.35 -51.79 -0.61
N THR A 1048 -28.34 -51.11 -1.14
CA THR A 1048 -27.71 -51.44 -2.41
C THR A 1048 -27.10 -52.85 -2.36
N LEU A 1049 -26.33 -53.19 -1.31
CA LEU A 1049 -25.74 -54.52 -1.14
C LEU A 1049 -26.78 -55.63 -1.01
N LEU A 1050 -27.88 -55.39 -0.30
CA LEU A 1050 -28.99 -56.33 -0.14
C LEU A 1050 -29.74 -56.61 -1.46
N SER A 1051 -29.61 -55.72 -2.44
CA SER A 1051 -30.26 -55.83 -3.75
C SER A 1051 -29.46 -56.63 -4.80
N LEU A 1052 -28.20 -56.96 -4.53
CA LEU A 1052 -27.31 -57.65 -5.48
C LEU A 1052 -27.64 -59.14 -5.63
N GLU A 1053 -27.67 -59.64 -6.87
CA GLU A 1053 -27.74 -61.09 -7.14
C GLU A 1053 -26.37 -61.74 -6.92
N ILE A 1054 -26.24 -62.58 -5.89
CA ILE A 1054 -24.96 -63.16 -5.47
C ILE A 1054 -24.93 -64.71 -5.55
N PRO A 1055 -23.82 -65.32 -6.01
CA PRO A 1055 -23.66 -66.78 -6.07
C PRO A 1055 -23.53 -67.38 -4.66
N GLU A 1056 -23.94 -68.64 -4.48
CA GLU A 1056 -24.00 -69.35 -3.19
C GLU A 1056 -22.65 -69.34 -2.43
N GLU A 1057 -21.54 -69.25 -3.16
CA GLU A 1057 -20.17 -69.20 -2.66
C GLU A 1057 -19.82 -67.87 -1.97
N ALA A 1058 -20.51 -66.78 -2.33
CA ALA A 1058 -20.27 -65.41 -1.85
C ALA A 1058 -21.19 -64.97 -0.71
N HIS A 1059 -22.24 -65.76 -0.39
CA HIS A 1059 -23.27 -65.40 0.59
C HIS A 1059 -22.71 -65.13 1.98
N ASP A 1060 -21.81 -65.98 2.49
CA ASP A 1060 -21.22 -65.83 3.84
C ASP A 1060 -20.35 -64.57 3.95
N SER A 1061 -19.62 -64.21 2.90
CA SER A 1061 -18.80 -62.99 2.85
C SER A 1061 -19.67 -61.74 2.75
N MET A 1062 -20.73 -61.76 1.94
CA MET A 1062 -21.66 -60.64 1.79
C MET A 1062 -22.45 -60.37 3.08
N GLU A 1063 -22.99 -61.40 3.74
CA GLU A 1063 -23.68 -61.25 5.02
C GLU A 1063 -22.77 -60.65 6.10
N LYS A 1064 -21.49 -61.04 6.12
CA LYS A 1064 -20.50 -60.49 7.06
C LYS A 1064 -20.12 -59.04 6.72
N ALA A 1065 -20.03 -58.69 5.44
CA ALA A 1065 -19.76 -57.32 4.99
C ALA A 1065 -20.89 -56.38 5.45
N ILE A 1066 -22.14 -56.75 5.16
CA ILE A 1066 -23.34 -56.02 5.59
C ILE A 1066 -23.39 -55.92 7.11
N LEU A 1067 -23.13 -57.02 7.84
CA LEU A 1067 -23.09 -57.00 9.30
C LEU A 1067 -22.05 -56.01 9.84
N PHE A 1068 -20.89 -55.89 9.21
CA PHE A 1068 -19.88 -54.91 9.62
C PHE A 1068 -20.29 -53.48 9.29
N LEU A 1069 -20.94 -53.20 8.14
CA LEU A 1069 -21.48 -51.87 7.84
C LEU A 1069 -22.62 -51.48 8.79
N THR A 1070 -23.51 -52.41 9.13
CA THR A 1070 -24.55 -52.17 10.14
C THR A 1070 -23.93 -51.88 11.51
N GLN A 1071 -22.89 -52.61 11.90
CA GLN A 1071 -22.15 -52.35 13.14
C GLN A 1071 -21.35 -51.03 13.11
N ALA A 1072 -20.90 -50.58 11.93
CA ALA A 1072 -20.27 -49.28 11.77
C ALA A 1072 -21.32 -48.17 11.96
N LYS A 1073 -22.48 -48.31 11.32
CA LYS A 1073 -23.64 -47.40 11.46
C LYS A 1073 -24.04 -47.22 12.92
N GLU A 1074 -24.18 -48.30 13.69
CA GLU A 1074 -24.57 -48.27 15.11
C GLU A 1074 -23.51 -47.65 16.04
N LYS A 1075 -22.29 -47.39 15.55
CA LYS A 1075 -21.14 -46.95 16.36
C LYS A 1075 -20.58 -45.58 15.99
N PHE A 1076 -21.26 -44.84 15.11
CA PHE A 1076 -20.98 -43.42 14.86
C PHE A 1076 -21.44 -42.57 16.05
N GLU A 1077 -20.73 -42.71 17.17
CA GLU A 1077 -20.76 -41.84 18.34
C GLU A 1077 -19.32 -41.36 18.61
N ILE A 1078 -19.16 -40.13 19.14
CA ILE A 1078 -17.89 -39.40 19.32
C ILE A 1078 -16.76 -40.26 19.92
N ASP A 1079 -17.06 -41.05 20.95
CA ASP A 1079 -16.07 -41.86 21.67
C ASP A 1079 -15.64 -43.16 20.93
N ARG A 1080 -16.26 -43.46 19.78
CA ARG A 1080 -16.16 -44.78 19.12
C ARG A 1080 -15.98 -44.73 17.60
N ILE A 1081 -15.82 -43.55 16.99
CA ILE A 1081 -15.65 -43.41 15.53
C ILE A 1081 -14.50 -44.27 14.95
N TYR A 1082 -13.42 -44.47 15.71
CA TYR A 1082 -12.33 -45.38 15.33
C TYR A 1082 -12.76 -46.84 15.19
N GLU A 1083 -13.76 -47.28 15.98
CA GLU A 1083 -14.32 -48.62 15.86
C GLU A 1083 -15.14 -48.77 14.58
N SER A 1084 -15.77 -47.69 14.11
CA SER A 1084 -16.51 -47.66 12.83
C SER A 1084 -15.57 -47.82 11.64
N PHE A 1085 -14.43 -47.13 11.62
CA PHE A 1085 -13.43 -47.30 10.55
C PHE A 1085 -12.86 -48.73 10.49
N ASP A 1086 -12.66 -49.41 11.63
CA ASP A 1086 -12.25 -50.82 11.65
C ASP A 1086 -13.31 -51.77 11.08
N LYS A 1087 -14.59 -51.40 11.21
CA LYS A 1087 -15.72 -52.16 10.68
C LYS A 1087 -15.89 -51.90 9.19
N ILE A 1088 -15.76 -50.65 8.75
CA ILE A 1088 -15.75 -50.26 7.34
C ILE A 1088 -14.61 -50.98 6.61
N LYS A 1089 -13.39 -50.97 7.16
CA LYS A 1089 -12.25 -51.70 6.58
C LYS A 1089 -12.57 -53.19 6.36
N LYS A 1090 -13.09 -53.86 7.39
CA LYS A 1090 -13.47 -55.29 7.30
C LYS A 1090 -14.58 -55.55 6.29
N SER A 1091 -15.50 -54.60 6.13
CA SER A 1091 -16.51 -54.69 5.08
C SER A 1091 -15.88 -54.58 3.69
N VAL A 1092 -15.00 -53.59 3.47
CA VAL A 1092 -14.28 -53.41 2.20
C VAL A 1092 -13.45 -54.65 1.86
N GLU A 1093 -12.71 -55.23 2.82
CA GLU A 1093 -11.97 -56.49 2.63
C GLU A 1093 -12.88 -57.63 2.14
N LEU A 1094 -14.07 -57.78 2.74
CA LEU A 1094 -15.02 -58.82 2.37
C LEU A 1094 -15.70 -58.54 1.02
N LEU A 1095 -16.00 -57.28 0.71
CA LEU A 1095 -16.57 -56.88 -0.57
C LEU A 1095 -15.58 -57.11 -1.72
N MET A 1096 -14.29 -56.86 -1.52
CA MET A 1096 -13.26 -57.21 -2.51
C MET A 1096 -13.21 -58.72 -2.78
N ILE A 1097 -13.33 -59.56 -1.75
CA ILE A 1097 -13.42 -61.03 -1.91
C ILE A 1097 -14.68 -61.43 -2.68
N VAL A 1098 -15.81 -60.77 -2.42
CA VAL A 1098 -17.06 -61.00 -3.18
C VAL A 1098 -16.91 -60.56 -4.64
N GLY A 1099 -16.17 -59.47 -4.89
CA GLY A 1099 -15.74 -59.03 -6.22
C GLY A 1099 -14.99 -60.11 -7.00
N GLU A 1100 -14.00 -60.75 -6.36
CA GLU A 1100 -13.25 -61.86 -6.95
C GLU A 1100 -14.11 -63.10 -7.28
N MET A 1101 -15.28 -63.22 -6.64
CA MET A 1101 -16.26 -64.29 -6.89
C MET A 1101 -17.26 -63.95 -8.02
N GLY A 1102 -17.07 -62.82 -8.72
CA GLY A 1102 -17.82 -62.45 -9.92
C GLY A 1102 -19.07 -61.60 -9.68
N VAL A 1103 -19.19 -60.98 -8.50
CA VAL A 1103 -20.23 -59.98 -8.17
C VAL A 1103 -19.63 -58.59 -8.37
N ASP A 1104 -20.36 -57.68 -8.99
CA ASP A 1104 -19.89 -56.29 -9.13
C ASP A 1104 -20.10 -55.52 -7.83
N THR A 1105 -19.01 -55.33 -7.07
CA THR A 1105 -19.01 -54.59 -5.80
C THR A 1105 -18.26 -53.27 -5.89
N TYR A 1106 -17.78 -52.89 -7.09
CA TYR A 1106 -16.87 -51.77 -7.27
C TYR A 1106 -17.54 -50.43 -6.98
N GLU A 1107 -18.72 -50.17 -7.55
CA GLU A 1107 -19.50 -48.95 -7.28
C GLU A 1107 -19.83 -48.79 -5.79
N VAL A 1108 -20.03 -49.91 -5.08
CA VAL A 1108 -20.34 -49.90 -3.65
C VAL A 1108 -19.10 -49.60 -2.81
N ILE A 1109 -17.94 -50.14 -3.18
CA ILE A 1109 -16.66 -49.85 -2.52
C ILE A 1109 -16.29 -48.37 -2.73
N ASP A 1110 -16.44 -47.84 -3.95
CA ASP A 1110 -16.20 -46.42 -4.23
C ASP A 1110 -17.13 -45.51 -3.42
N SER A 1111 -18.42 -45.86 -3.29
CA SER A 1111 -19.35 -45.12 -2.42
C SER A 1111 -18.92 -45.14 -0.95
N ILE A 1112 -18.42 -46.27 -0.45
CA ILE A 1112 -17.89 -46.39 0.91
C ILE A 1112 -16.62 -45.54 1.09
N MET A 1113 -15.74 -45.50 0.07
CA MET A 1113 -14.50 -44.73 0.13
C MET A 1113 -14.75 -43.23 0.08
N PHE A 1114 -15.70 -42.79 -0.74
CA PHE A 1114 -16.16 -41.41 -0.77
C PHE A 1114 -16.62 -40.95 0.60
N LEU A 1115 -17.43 -41.76 1.29
CA LEU A 1115 -17.88 -41.47 2.65
C LEU A 1115 -16.71 -41.34 3.64
N VAL A 1116 -15.74 -42.26 3.57
CA VAL A 1116 -14.58 -42.28 4.47
C VAL A 1116 -13.68 -41.07 4.25
N GLN A 1117 -13.43 -40.70 3.00
CA GLN A 1117 -12.65 -39.53 2.62
C GLN A 1117 -13.33 -38.26 3.10
N TYR A 1118 -14.63 -38.13 2.82
CA TYR A 1118 -15.44 -36.98 3.18
C TYR A 1118 -15.40 -36.66 4.69
N ILE A 1119 -15.50 -37.67 5.56
CA ILE A 1119 -15.39 -37.49 7.03
C ILE A 1119 -14.04 -36.88 7.43
N VAL A 1120 -12.96 -37.30 6.76
CA VAL A 1120 -11.62 -36.81 7.07
C VAL A 1120 -11.38 -35.43 6.48
N ASP A 1121 -11.98 -35.12 5.32
CA ASP A 1121 -11.94 -33.79 4.70
C ASP A 1121 -12.51 -32.73 5.63
N GLN A 1122 -13.72 -32.96 6.14
CA GLN A 1122 -14.37 -32.02 7.06
C GLN A 1122 -13.58 -31.83 8.35
N ALA A 1123 -13.05 -32.93 8.90
CA ALA A 1123 -12.21 -32.85 10.10
C ALA A 1123 -10.90 -32.09 9.83
N MET A 1124 -10.38 -32.16 8.61
CA MET A 1124 -9.14 -31.48 8.23
C MET A 1124 -9.37 -29.98 8.05
N ILE A 1125 -10.44 -29.59 7.36
CA ILE A 1125 -10.80 -28.19 7.11
C ILE A 1125 -10.94 -27.45 8.43
N GLU A 1126 -11.79 -27.94 9.34
CA GLU A 1126 -12.01 -27.28 10.63
C GLU A 1126 -10.75 -27.24 11.51
N ALA A 1127 -9.90 -28.27 11.42
CA ALA A 1127 -8.64 -28.30 12.16
C ALA A 1127 -7.61 -27.30 11.62
N LEU A 1128 -7.60 -27.02 10.31
CA LEU A 1128 -6.74 -26.01 9.70
C LEU A 1128 -7.24 -24.59 10.01
N GLU A 1129 -8.53 -24.39 10.22
CA GLU A 1129 -9.10 -23.11 10.66
C GLU A 1129 -8.82 -22.79 12.13
N THR A 1130 -8.64 -23.82 12.98
CA THR A 1130 -8.58 -23.65 14.44
C THR A 1130 -7.22 -23.96 15.06
N VAL A 1131 -6.34 -24.65 14.33
CA VAL A 1131 -5.01 -25.05 14.80
C VAL A 1131 -4.00 -24.72 13.71
N SER A 1132 -2.91 -24.03 14.09
CA SER A 1132 -1.81 -23.69 13.16
C SER A 1132 -1.36 -24.90 12.34
N GLU A 1133 -1.19 -24.68 11.02
CA GLU A 1133 -0.77 -25.70 10.06
C GLU A 1133 0.59 -26.34 10.41
N ASP A 1134 1.44 -25.63 11.16
CA ASP A 1134 2.74 -26.10 11.67
C ASP A 1134 2.62 -27.11 12.83
N ASN A 1135 1.41 -27.38 13.30
CA ASN A 1135 1.20 -28.38 14.33
C ASN A 1135 1.62 -29.75 13.78
N LYS A 1136 2.63 -30.36 14.42
CA LYS A 1136 3.17 -31.69 14.03
C LYS A 1136 2.12 -32.79 13.85
N PHE A 1137 0.95 -32.67 14.49
CA PHE A 1137 -0.15 -33.62 14.32
C PHE A 1137 -0.99 -33.29 13.07
N ILE A 1138 -1.15 -32.02 12.70
CA ILE A 1138 -1.80 -31.59 11.45
C ILE A 1138 -0.95 -31.98 10.24
N ILE A 1139 0.36 -31.68 10.25
CA ILE A 1139 1.30 -32.13 9.21
C ILE A 1139 1.20 -33.65 9.01
N LYS A 1140 1.21 -34.40 10.12
CA LYS A 1140 1.11 -35.86 10.05
C LYS A 1140 -0.26 -36.34 9.55
N ALA A 1141 -1.32 -35.58 9.84
CA ALA A 1141 -2.65 -35.87 9.33
C ALA A 1141 -2.74 -35.72 7.81
N VAL A 1142 -2.13 -34.66 7.25
CA VAL A 1142 -2.08 -34.39 5.81
C VAL A 1142 -1.26 -35.46 5.07
N GLU A 1143 -0.11 -35.89 5.62
CA GLU A 1143 0.66 -37.00 5.04
C GLU A 1143 -0.14 -38.31 4.97
N ASP A 1144 -0.84 -38.64 6.07
CA ASP A 1144 -1.63 -39.87 6.15
C ASP A 1144 -2.85 -39.78 5.21
N TYR A 1145 -3.45 -38.59 5.05
CA TYR A 1145 -4.54 -38.33 4.11
C TYR A 1145 -4.12 -38.53 2.64
N ASN A 1146 -3.02 -37.89 2.22
CA ASN A 1146 -2.50 -38.02 0.86
C ASN A 1146 -2.08 -39.46 0.53
N THR A 1147 -1.57 -40.19 1.53
CA THR A 1147 -1.26 -41.62 1.40
C THR A 1147 -2.54 -42.44 1.15
N ALA A 1148 -3.66 -42.10 1.79
CA ALA A 1148 -4.93 -42.77 1.59
C ALA A 1148 -5.50 -42.55 0.17
N LEU A 1149 -5.41 -41.32 -0.35
CA LEU A 1149 -5.81 -40.98 -1.73
C LEU A 1149 -5.00 -41.77 -2.77
N GLN A 1150 -3.68 -41.82 -2.60
CA GLN A 1150 -2.82 -42.58 -3.50
C GLN A 1150 -3.15 -44.08 -3.46
N LEU A 1151 -3.58 -44.62 -2.32
CA LEU A 1151 -4.01 -46.01 -2.21
C LEU A 1151 -5.36 -46.27 -2.91
N ILE A 1152 -6.28 -45.32 -2.89
CA ILE A 1152 -7.55 -45.39 -3.65
C ILE A 1152 -7.25 -45.44 -5.15
N GLU A 1153 -6.39 -44.55 -5.66
CA GLU A 1153 -6.02 -44.51 -7.10
C GLU A 1153 -5.38 -45.83 -7.57
N ASN A 1154 -4.70 -46.54 -6.67
CA ASN A 1154 -4.09 -47.83 -6.94
C ASN A 1154 -5.03 -49.03 -6.69
N GLY A 1155 -6.29 -48.79 -6.31
CA GLY A 1155 -7.29 -49.82 -6.03
C GLY A 1155 -7.05 -50.62 -4.74
N ILE A 1156 -6.30 -50.06 -3.78
CA ILE A 1156 -5.93 -50.69 -2.51
C ILE A 1156 -6.79 -50.12 -1.37
N TYR A 1157 -8.09 -50.42 -1.43
CA TYR A 1157 -9.11 -49.74 -0.63
C TYR A 1157 -9.05 -50.03 0.88
N ASP A 1158 -8.66 -51.24 1.30
CA ASP A 1158 -8.61 -51.61 2.71
C ASP A 1158 -7.47 -50.90 3.48
N GLU A 1159 -6.32 -50.70 2.83
CA GLU A 1159 -5.23 -49.90 3.40
C GLU A 1159 -5.54 -48.40 3.31
N ALA A 1160 -6.29 -47.92 2.31
CA ALA A 1160 -6.75 -46.53 2.26
C ALA A 1160 -7.61 -46.16 3.49
N VAL A 1161 -8.59 -46.99 3.86
CA VAL A 1161 -9.43 -46.78 5.07
C VAL A 1161 -8.59 -46.67 6.35
N LYS A 1162 -7.48 -47.40 6.43
CA LYS A 1162 -6.57 -47.37 7.58
C LYS A 1162 -5.79 -46.06 7.67
N TYR A 1163 -5.34 -45.51 6.55
CA TYR A 1163 -4.63 -44.23 6.53
C TYR A 1163 -5.56 -43.04 6.78
N PHE A 1164 -6.80 -43.07 6.27
CA PHE A 1164 -7.84 -42.11 6.67
C PHE A 1164 -8.09 -42.15 8.20
N LYS A 1165 -8.13 -43.34 8.80
CA LYS A 1165 -8.24 -43.49 10.26
C LYS A 1165 -7.04 -42.88 11.02
N PHE A 1166 -5.83 -42.96 10.48
CA PHE A 1166 -4.65 -42.35 11.10
C PHE A 1166 -4.67 -40.84 10.98
N SER A 1167 -5.06 -40.32 9.82
CA SER A 1167 -5.26 -38.90 9.58
C SER A 1167 -6.25 -38.31 10.60
N LEU A 1168 -7.46 -38.87 10.69
CA LEU A 1168 -8.48 -38.44 11.66
C LEU A 1168 -7.99 -38.48 13.13
N ARG A 1169 -7.13 -39.44 13.47
CA ARG A 1169 -6.55 -39.53 14.82
C ARG A 1169 -5.61 -38.38 15.13
N ASN A 1170 -4.79 -38.00 14.16
CA ASN A 1170 -3.84 -36.92 14.35
C ASN A 1170 -4.58 -35.57 14.41
N ILE A 1171 -5.63 -35.38 13.60
CA ILE A 1171 -6.54 -34.24 13.67
C ILE A 1171 -7.11 -34.07 15.08
N ILE A 1172 -7.77 -35.11 15.62
CA ILE A 1172 -8.38 -35.06 16.96
C ILE A 1172 -7.33 -34.83 18.07
N THR A 1173 -6.10 -35.30 17.86
CA THR A 1173 -5.00 -35.07 18.82
C THR A 1173 -4.52 -33.62 18.80
N ALA A 1174 -4.62 -32.95 17.65
CA ALA A 1174 -4.24 -31.55 17.48
C ALA A 1174 -5.25 -30.59 18.13
N THR A 1175 -6.54 -30.92 18.12
CA THR A 1175 -7.67 -30.02 18.46
C THR A 1175 -8.18 -30.12 19.91
N ALA A 1176 -7.36 -30.59 20.88
CA ALA A 1176 -7.76 -31.06 22.23
C ALA A 1176 -8.50 -30.07 23.18
N THR A 1177 -8.94 -28.90 22.73
CA THR A 1177 -9.84 -27.96 23.43
C THR A 1177 -11.23 -27.81 22.80
N PHE A 1178 -11.54 -28.57 21.74
CA PHE A 1178 -12.75 -28.37 20.92
C PHE A 1178 -13.97 -29.18 21.39
N ASP A 1179 -15.17 -28.61 21.19
CA ASP A 1179 -16.45 -29.24 21.49
C ASP A 1179 -16.93 -30.06 20.28
N ILE A 1180 -16.56 -31.33 20.26
CA ILE A 1180 -16.83 -32.27 19.16
C ILE A 1180 -18.34 -32.54 18.97
N GLU A 1181 -19.23 -32.15 19.90
CA GLU A 1181 -20.69 -32.17 19.69
C GLU A 1181 -21.17 -31.13 18.67
N LEU A 1182 -20.37 -30.11 18.34
CA LEU A 1182 -20.73 -29.11 17.32
C LEU A 1182 -20.33 -29.54 15.89
N PHE A 1183 -19.34 -30.44 15.77
CA PHE A 1183 -18.75 -30.91 14.51
C PHE A 1183 -19.47 -32.12 13.87
N ILE A 1184 -20.13 -32.96 14.69
CA ILE A 1184 -20.97 -34.10 14.19
C ILE A 1184 -22.43 -33.67 14.18
#